data_AF-A0AAE8MSY0-F1
#
_entry.id   AF-A0AAE8MSY0-F1
#
_cell.length_a   1.000
_cell.length_b   1.000
_cell.length_c   1.000
_cell.angle_alpha   90.00
_cell.angle_beta   90.00
_cell.angle_gamma   90.00
#
_symmetry.space_group_name_H-M   'P 1'
#
loop_
_entity.id
_entity.type
_entity.pdbx_description
1 polymer ?
#
loop_
_entity_poly.entity_id
_entity_poly.type
_entity_poly.pdbx_seq_one_letter_code
_entity_poly.pdbx_strand_id
1 'polypeptide(L)'
;MACDAIPFGDASMPLTAFLGALVVGCALHYRKIVKNEWFGYPDEWFPSVSATIGDRYPERALFQLFIALSTGPRTAMVGLWYLITRRPGRTLPEFVAGMGLLRTLMLAGWTFVTSTDDHDSHDVLMISYLVLTLPWTLGCIALSPPNPKAVKYRKYLAGAFFGTLVPMIYFYIQHKVHRVPGAYTTYAFFEWSLILYDVAFDTVTTIDFSTLEVAILDVRGSPNGEGFSLDHLLAPRFTWAEALDTAAEIYHGFVFWSTLTSLGVTVWYFPLWHMGISGYEALVLTTISPVLLANKTIRSLAVSNQRLLHLSSLAGLAAYFISAPTLRLFAVGFGVAMACLSWATTLYAESASDARLESKVLGWSLGLILSATVKFAWRTNNPVWPIMHADNGGWNGTGLALGVLAVLRFTNKAPLVSGQAPNPRNDASAYLTACGIAGLLFGLHSLLSDTSTMILWVWEGYPIRGPISATHGWLTAAFMTIGLLLGLQRPYLAGSWLAYALGCAGAAVLTLRHNWIGYCGALAIAAYLMALCVPIVSHAARKSPATSFGLGFLLYNVMVLFHVWVVAYAFVPGGPLVRERTDWVMLSMMLLLGCGVFDLSSTPPRPQSPNMTAPQMAPRRPSQHRRYHGAAALLVNILFALATVRRVPSNDYQPHHGEDRLITAGIWTVHFSLDNDMWSSENRMRNLIQEMELDVVGLLETDLQRIIMGNRDTTQFLAEELGMYVDYGPGPNKHTWGAALLSKFPILNSTHHLLPSPVGELAPAIHATLDVYGRLVDVFVFHSGQEEDKLDRLLQSEYMSGLMGSTDKPAVLLSYLVTKPLRGNYNRYVSDVSGMHDVDPSDDDRWCEYILYKGLKRVAYARVSRSTITDTELQVAKFVVPGSREESVALEEAGEEERDRRVDEGDVPEGWRFPALFKGEGVRGHRYHVFDEPRYYDRGVGGGQEEEEEGLNEVGVDDFTNGVVEGKGIWGIWGW
;
A
#
# COMPACT_ATOMS: atom_id res chain seq x y z
N MET A 1 -28.93 -25.02 -21.19
CA MET A 1 -27.87 -24.71 -20.21
C MET A 1 -27.00 -25.94 -20.06
N ALA A 2 -25.71 -25.88 -20.40
CA ALA A 2 -24.77 -26.94 -20.05
C ALA A 2 -24.64 -27.02 -18.51
N CYS A 3 -25.06 -28.13 -17.91
CA CYS A 3 -25.11 -28.30 -16.45
C CYS A 3 -23.74 -28.60 -15.80
N ASP A 4 -22.66 -28.55 -16.58
CA ASP A 4 -21.30 -28.86 -16.15
C ASP A 4 -20.71 -27.83 -15.17
N ALA A 5 -21.20 -26.58 -15.19
CA ALA A 5 -20.70 -25.50 -14.34
C ALA A 5 -21.01 -25.71 -12.85
N ILE A 6 -22.09 -26.43 -12.53
CA ILE A 6 -22.53 -26.67 -11.14
C ILE A 6 -21.60 -27.67 -10.43
N PRO A 7 -21.33 -28.88 -10.98
CA PRO A 7 -20.36 -29.78 -10.39
C PRO A 7 -18.91 -29.26 -10.48
N PHE A 8 -18.57 -28.39 -11.46
CA PHE A 8 -17.28 -27.69 -11.46
C PHE A 8 -17.15 -26.71 -10.28
N GLY A 9 -18.22 -25.97 -9.94
CA GLY A 9 -18.26 -25.10 -8.76
C GLY A 9 -18.20 -25.88 -7.44
N ASP A 10 -18.93 -27.01 -7.35
CA ASP A 10 -18.89 -27.90 -6.18
C ASP A 10 -17.52 -28.57 -5.97
N ALA A 11 -16.73 -28.79 -7.04
CA ALA A 11 -15.38 -29.35 -6.92
C ALA A 11 -14.30 -28.30 -6.64
N SER A 12 -14.33 -27.18 -7.37
CA SER A 12 -13.25 -26.18 -7.33
C SER A 12 -13.24 -25.36 -6.04
N MET A 13 -14.41 -25.06 -5.45
CA MET A 13 -14.49 -24.23 -4.24
C MET A 13 -13.95 -24.95 -2.99
N PRO A 14 -14.33 -26.21 -2.68
CA PRO A 14 -13.75 -26.95 -1.57
C PRO A 14 -12.26 -27.23 -1.75
N LEU A 15 -11.80 -27.59 -2.95
CA LEU A 15 -10.36 -27.77 -3.21
C LEU A 15 -9.57 -26.48 -2.96
N THR A 16 -10.11 -25.34 -3.37
CA THR A 16 -9.50 -24.03 -3.10
C THR A 16 -9.51 -23.71 -1.61
N ALA A 17 -10.58 -24.06 -0.88
CA ALA A 17 -10.68 -23.91 0.57
C ALA A 17 -9.57 -24.69 1.29
N PHE A 18 -9.47 -25.99 1.01
CA PHE A 18 -8.54 -26.90 1.68
C PHE A 18 -7.07 -26.63 1.30
N LEU A 19 -6.76 -26.47 0.00
CA LEU A 19 -5.40 -26.17 -0.45
C LEU A 19 -4.97 -24.76 -0.07
N GLY A 20 -5.88 -23.79 -0.15
CA GLY A 20 -5.62 -22.41 0.26
C GLY A 20 -5.27 -22.35 1.75
N ALA A 21 -6.07 -23.00 2.60
CA ALA A 21 -5.79 -23.08 4.03
C ALA A 21 -4.45 -23.77 4.32
N LEU A 22 -4.12 -24.87 3.62
CA LEU A 22 -2.84 -25.55 3.78
C LEU A 22 -1.65 -24.68 3.40
N VAL A 23 -1.70 -23.99 2.26
CA VAL A 23 -0.62 -23.11 1.78
C VAL A 23 -0.43 -21.93 2.74
N VAL A 24 -1.51 -21.28 3.15
CA VAL A 24 -1.46 -20.14 4.08
C VAL A 24 -0.99 -20.59 5.47
N GLY A 25 -1.52 -21.70 5.99
CA GLY A 25 -1.10 -22.27 7.26
C GLY A 25 0.37 -22.68 7.26
N CYS A 26 0.87 -23.30 6.18
CA CYS A 26 2.29 -23.62 6.05
C CYS A 26 3.17 -22.36 5.91
N ALA A 27 2.68 -21.29 5.29
CA ALA A 27 3.45 -20.05 5.13
C ALA A 27 3.55 -19.25 6.45
N LEU A 28 2.48 -19.24 7.26
CA LEU A 28 2.37 -18.35 8.43
C LEU A 28 2.55 -19.10 9.75
N HIS A 29 2.07 -20.34 9.85
CA HIS A 29 1.90 -21.06 11.12
C HIS A 29 2.44 -22.50 11.12
N TYR A 30 3.35 -22.85 10.20
CA TYR A 30 3.84 -24.23 10.00
C TYR A 30 4.13 -25.02 11.28
N ARG A 31 5.03 -24.50 12.15
CA ARG A 31 5.41 -25.21 13.40
C ARG A 31 4.24 -25.40 14.37
N LYS A 32 3.20 -24.57 14.27
CA LYS A 32 2.02 -24.62 15.14
C LYS A 32 1.01 -25.65 14.63
N ILE A 33 0.79 -25.74 13.31
CA ILE A 33 -0.22 -26.63 12.72
C ILE A 33 0.24 -28.09 12.58
N VAL A 34 1.56 -28.35 12.57
CA VAL A 34 2.11 -29.72 12.57
C VAL A 34 2.22 -30.32 13.98
N LYS A 35 1.96 -29.53 15.02
CA LYS A 35 2.04 -29.99 16.41
C LYS A 35 0.77 -30.74 16.81
N ASN A 36 0.92 -31.87 17.50
CA ASN A 36 -0.17 -32.56 18.19
C ASN A 36 -0.03 -32.42 19.73
N GLU A 37 -0.86 -33.12 20.50
CA GLU A 37 -0.86 -33.07 21.97
C GLU A 37 0.48 -33.49 22.61
N TRP A 38 1.28 -34.32 21.93
CA TRP A 38 2.46 -34.99 22.48
C TRP A 38 3.76 -34.61 21.76
N PHE A 39 3.72 -34.39 20.44
CA PHE A 39 4.87 -34.21 19.57
C PHE A 39 4.68 -33.02 18.61
N GLY A 40 5.79 -32.50 18.09
CA GLY A 40 5.81 -31.48 17.04
C GLY A 40 7.01 -31.69 16.13
N TYR A 41 7.33 -30.68 15.31
CA TYR A 41 8.49 -30.76 14.43
C TYR A 41 9.79 -31.01 15.23
N PRO A 42 10.65 -31.97 14.85
CA PRO A 42 10.72 -32.66 13.54
C PRO A 42 9.95 -33.98 13.43
N ASP A 43 9.47 -34.56 14.53
CA ASP A 43 8.81 -35.86 14.53
C ASP A 43 7.48 -35.82 13.75
N GLU A 44 6.76 -34.71 13.88
CA GLU A 44 5.56 -34.41 13.10
C GLU A 44 5.83 -33.25 12.13
N TRP A 45 5.58 -33.49 10.85
CA TRP A 45 6.00 -32.57 9.79
C TRP A 45 4.92 -32.34 8.72
N PHE A 46 3.79 -33.04 8.78
CA PHE A 46 2.63 -32.74 7.93
C PHE A 46 1.37 -32.50 8.79
N PRO A 47 0.65 -31.39 8.59
CA PRO A 47 -0.48 -31.03 9.45
C PRO A 47 -1.74 -31.83 9.09
N SER A 48 -2.54 -32.15 10.11
CA SER A 48 -3.90 -32.69 9.90
C SER A 48 -4.81 -31.64 9.27
N VAL A 49 -5.92 -32.10 8.69
CA VAL A 49 -6.97 -31.26 8.13
C VAL A 49 -7.53 -30.34 9.21
N SER A 50 -7.90 -30.89 10.37
CA SER A 50 -8.51 -30.13 11.47
C SER A 50 -7.57 -29.02 11.98
N ALA A 51 -6.28 -29.31 12.18
CA ALA A 51 -5.30 -28.30 12.61
C ALA A 51 -5.10 -27.21 11.55
N THR A 52 -5.20 -27.56 10.27
CA THR A 52 -5.00 -26.63 9.14
C THR A 52 -6.15 -25.63 8.99
N ILE A 53 -7.38 -26.02 9.34
CA ILE A 53 -8.58 -25.22 9.07
C ILE A 53 -9.29 -24.66 10.31
N GLY A 54 -8.98 -25.18 11.50
CA GLY A 54 -9.66 -24.82 12.75
C GLY A 54 -8.91 -23.82 13.63
N ASP A 55 -7.57 -23.82 13.59
CA ASP A 55 -6.80 -23.31 14.73
C ASP A 55 -6.45 -21.81 14.68
N ARG A 56 -6.30 -21.24 13.48
CA ARG A 56 -5.59 -19.97 13.32
C ARG A 56 -6.16 -19.09 12.20
N TYR A 57 -6.08 -17.78 12.43
CA TYR A 57 -6.33 -16.75 11.42
C TYR A 57 -5.02 -16.41 10.70
N PRO A 58 -4.99 -16.26 9.36
CA PRO A 58 -6.12 -16.15 8.44
C PRO A 58 -6.58 -17.44 7.72
N GLU A 59 -5.87 -18.56 7.85
CA GLU A 59 -6.18 -19.80 7.14
C GLU A 59 -7.59 -20.35 7.42
N ARG A 60 -8.06 -20.25 8.67
CA ARG A 60 -9.44 -20.58 9.07
C ARG A 60 -10.48 -19.75 8.31
N ALA A 61 -10.28 -18.43 8.24
CA ALA A 61 -11.22 -17.53 7.58
C ALA A 61 -11.28 -17.78 6.06
N LEU A 62 -10.12 -18.08 5.47
CA LEU A 62 -10.03 -18.47 4.06
C LEU A 62 -10.80 -19.75 3.77
N PHE A 63 -10.61 -20.78 4.61
CA PHE A 63 -11.34 -22.05 4.52
C PHE A 63 -12.86 -21.83 4.60
N GLN A 64 -13.32 -21.14 5.65
CA GLN A 64 -14.74 -20.88 5.90
C GLN A 64 -15.41 -20.12 4.75
N LEU A 65 -14.72 -19.11 4.18
CA LEU A 65 -15.23 -18.34 3.05
C LEU A 65 -15.49 -19.22 1.82
N PHE A 66 -14.51 -20.03 1.41
CA PHE A 66 -14.65 -20.86 0.21
C PHE A 66 -15.63 -22.03 0.40
N ILE A 67 -15.72 -22.59 1.61
CA ILE A 67 -16.77 -23.57 1.92
C ILE A 67 -18.16 -22.90 1.92
N ALA A 68 -18.31 -21.68 2.44
CA ALA A 68 -19.57 -20.94 2.36
C ALA A 68 -20.02 -20.75 0.90
N LEU A 69 -19.09 -20.35 0.02
CA LEU A 69 -19.33 -20.18 -1.42
C LEU A 69 -19.70 -21.50 -2.12
N SER A 70 -19.21 -22.64 -1.61
CA SER A 70 -19.54 -23.98 -2.15
C SER A 70 -20.98 -24.42 -1.86
N THR A 71 -21.64 -23.84 -0.86
CA THR A 71 -23.01 -24.22 -0.43
C THR A 71 -24.03 -24.15 -1.56
N GLY A 72 -23.98 -23.09 -2.38
CA GLY A 72 -24.88 -22.89 -3.52
C GLY A 72 -24.73 -23.98 -4.59
N PRO A 73 -23.53 -24.15 -5.19
CA PRO A 73 -23.24 -25.24 -6.12
C PRO A 73 -23.56 -26.63 -5.57
N ARG A 74 -23.23 -26.91 -4.31
CA ARG A 74 -23.47 -28.21 -3.67
C ARG A 74 -24.96 -28.53 -3.52
N THR A 75 -25.75 -27.55 -3.05
CA THR A 75 -27.21 -27.71 -2.93
C THR A 75 -27.86 -27.87 -4.30
N ALA A 76 -27.38 -27.13 -5.31
CA ALA A 76 -27.85 -27.26 -6.69
C ALA A 76 -27.51 -28.64 -7.28
N MET A 77 -26.33 -29.18 -7.00
CA MET A 77 -25.94 -30.53 -7.42
C MET A 77 -26.87 -31.60 -6.83
N VAL A 78 -27.16 -31.55 -5.52
CA VAL A 78 -28.11 -32.48 -4.87
C VAL A 78 -29.51 -32.36 -5.48
N GLY A 79 -29.98 -31.12 -5.72
CA GLY A 79 -31.27 -30.87 -6.35
C GLY A 79 -31.37 -31.40 -7.78
N LEU A 80 -30.35 -31.18 -8.61
CA LEU A 80 -30.29 -31.71 -9.97
C LEU A 80 -30.20 -33.25 -9.98
N TRP A 81 -29.41 -33.82 -9.07
CA TRP A 81 -29.30 -35.27 -8.91
C TRP A 81 -30.67 -35.90 -8.58
N TYR A 82 -31.44 -35.27 -7.69
CA TYR A 82 -32.81 -35.67 -7.38
C TYR A 82 -33.72 -35.61 -8.60
N LEU A 83 -33.69 -34.49 -9.34
CA LEU A 83 -34.55 -34.30 -10.52
C LEU A 83 -34.30 -35.33 -11.62
N ILE A 84 -33.04 -35.74 -11.84
CA ILE A 84 -32.66 -36.76 -12.83
C ILE A 84 -33.12 -38.16 -12.41
N THR A 85 -33.03 -38.46 -11.12
CA THR A 85 -33.22 -39.81 -10.60
C THR A 85 -34.66 -40.09 -10.17
N ARG A 86 -35.48 -39.05 -10.00
CA ARG A 86 -36.90 -39.15 -9.62
C ARG A 86 -37.70 -39.94 -10.65
N ARG A 87 -38.42 -40.97 -10.19
CA ARG A 87 -39.38 -41.74 -10.98
C ARG A 87 -40.68 -41.94 -10.21
N PRO A 88 -41.86 -41.96 -10.86
CA PRO A 88 -43.13 -42.22 -10.19
C PRO A 88 -43.08 -43.53 -9.39
N GLY A 89 -43.51 -43.50 -8.12
CA GLY A 89 -43.58 -44.69 -7.25
C GLY A 89 -42.26 -45.17 -6.64
N ARG A 90 -41.14 -44.43 -6.77
CA ARG A 90 -39.86 -44.77 -6.11
C ARG A 90 -39.45 -43.72 -5.08
N THR A 91 -39.19 -44.16 -3.84
CA THR A 91 -38.78 -43.31 -2.71
C THR A 91 -37.27 -43.16 -2.55
N LEU A 92 -36.46 -44.03 -3.19
CA LEU A 92 -35.00 -44.01 -3.07
C LEU A 92 -34.36 -42.66 -3.52
N PRO A 93 -34.78 -42.01 -4.62
CA PRO A 93 -34.29 -40.68 -4.99
C PRO A 93 -34.56 -39.60 -3.94
N GLU A 94 -35.73 -39.63 -3.31
CA GLU A 94 -36.11 -38.68 -2.25
C GLU A 94 -35.26 -38.89 -0.99
N PHE A 95 -35.03 -40.15 -0.61
CA PHE A 95 -34.13 -40.51 0.48
C PHE A 95 -32.68 -40.04 0.22
N VAL A 96 -32.13 -40.30 -0.97
CA VAL A 96 -30.76 -39.91 -1.32
C VAL A 96 -30.60 -38.38 -1.35
N ALA A 97 -31.60 -37.66 -1.86
CA ALA A 97 -31.61 -36.20 -1.82
C ALA A 97 -31.60 -35.67 -0.37
N GLY A 98 -32.42 -36.25 0.51
CA GLY A 98 -32.43 -35.92 1.93
C GLY A 98 -31.08 -36.17 2.61
N MET A 99 -30.43 -37.29 2.32
CA MET A 99 -29.09 -37.61 2.85
C MET A 99 -28.02 -36.65 2.30
N GLY A 100 -28.09 -36.24 1.03
CA GLY A 100 -27.19 -35.26 0.44
C GLY A 100 -27.31 -33.86 1.06
N LEU A 101 -28.54 -33.42 1.34
CA LEU A 101 -28.79 -32.15 2.03
C LEU A 101 -28.32 -32.20 3.48
N LEU A 102 -28.63 -33.29 4.21
CA LEU A 102 -28.19 -33.44 5.60
C LEU A 102 -26.66 -33.52 5.70
N ARG A 103 -26.00 -34.25 4.79
CA ARG A 103 -24.52 -34.26 4.64
C ARG A 103 -23.99 -32.85 4.42
N THR A 104 -24.60 -32.07 3.53
CA THR A 104 -24.18 -30.68 3.26
C THR A 104 -24.33 -29.78 4.50
N LEU A 105 -25.39 -29.95 5.28
CA LEU A 105 -25.58 -29.24 6.55
C LEU A 105 -24.54 -29.64 7.60
N MET A 106 -24.20 -30.93 7.71
CA MET A 106 -23.15 -31.38 8.64
C MET A 106 -21.78 -30.82 8.27
N LEU A 107 -21.46 -30.71 6.97
CA LEU A 107 -20.24 -30.04 6.49
C LEU A 107 -20.18 -28.58 6.93
N ALA A 108 -21.26 -27.84 6.70
CA ALA A 108 -21.34 -26.45 7.16
C ALA A 108 -21.20 -26.38 8.70
N GLY A 109 -21.84 -27.31 9.41
CA GLY A 109 -21.75 -27.43 10.88
C GLY A 109 -20.31 -27.49 11.38
N TRP A 110 -19.53 -28.49 10.98
CA TRP A 110 -18.16 -28.64 11.48
C TRP A 110 -17.17 -27.61 10.88
N THR A 111 -17.52 -26.96 9.76
CA THR A 111 -16.73 -25.84 9.20
C THR A 111 -16.83 -24.56 10.05
N PHE A 112 -18.02 -24.27 10.59
CA PHE A 112 -18.27 -23.03 11.34
C PHE A 112 -18.17 -23.23 12.86
N VAL A 113 -18.42 -24.44 13.35
CA VAL A 113 -18.09 -24.86 14.72
C VAL A 113 -16.76 -25.57 14.66
N THR A 114 -15.65 -24.84 14.82
CA THR A 114 -14.30 -25.40 14.69
C THR A 114 -13.88 -26.17 15.95
N SER A 115 -12.88 -27.03 15.82
CA SER A 115 -12.30 -27.81 16.94
C SER A 115 -11.78 -26.94 18.09
N THR A 116 -11.39 -25.69 17.80
CA THR A 116 -11.01 -24.70 18.83
C THR A 116 -12.18 -24.09 19.58
N ASP A 117 -13.34 -23.99 18.93
CA ASP A 117 -14.51 -23.29 19.47
C ASP A 117 -15.32 -24.24 20.36
N ASP A 118 -15.55 -25.47 19.88
CA ASP A 118 -16.17 -26.56 20.63
C ASP A 118 -15.76 -27.91 19.99
N HIS A 119 -14.85 -28.61 20.67
CA HIS A 119 -14.28 -29.87 20.19
C HIS A 119 -15.33 -30.98 20.06
N ASP A 120 -16.27 -31.09 21.01
CA ASP A 120 -17.27 -32.16 21.04
C ASP A 120 -18.30 -31.96 19.94
N SER A 121 -18.79 -30.73 19.77
CA SER A 121 -19.73 -30.37 18.72
C SER A 121 -19.10 -30.53 17.33
N HIS A 122 -17.84 -30.11 17.15
CA HIS A 122 -17.09 -30.28 15.90
C HIS A 122 -17.00 -31.76 15.51
N ASP A 123 -16.59 -32.63 16.43
CA ASP A 123 -16.40 -34.06 16.16
C ASP A 123 -17.72 -34.79 15.87
N VAL A 124 -18.79 -34.46 16.60
CA VAL A 124 -20.13 -35.03 16.33
C VAL A 124 -20.59 -34.67 14.92
N LEU A 125 -20.40 -33.41 14.50
CA LEU A 125 -20.80 -32.93 13.17
C LEU A 125 -19.93 -33.54 12.06
N MET A 126 -18.62 -33.69 12.29
CA MET A 126 -17.69 -34.35 11.36
C MET A 126 -17.99 -35.86 11.21
N ILE A 127 -18.22 -36.58 12.32
CA ILE A 127 -18.58 -38.01 12.28
C ILE A 127 -19.95 -38.18 11.60
N SER A 128 -20.92 -37.31 11.92
CA SER A 128 -22.22 -37.32 11.25
C SER A 128 -22.09 -37.09 9.75
N TYR A 129 -21.20 -36.19 9.30
CA TYR A 129 -20.87 -36.02 7.88
C TYR A 129 -20.38 -37.33 7.26
N LEU A 130 -19.37 -37.98 7.88
CA LEU A 130 -18.81 -39.24 7.38
C LEU A 130 -19.84 -40.37 7.31
N VAL A 131 -20.71 -40.49 8.31
CA VAL A 131 -21.79 -41.49 8.35
C VAL A 131 -22.81 -41.23 7.25
N LEU A 132 -23.20 -39.97 7.03
CA LEU A 132 -24.16 -39.59 5.98
C LEU A 132 -23.58 -39.68 4.56
N THR A 133 -22.26 -39.65 4.42
CA THR A 133 -21.58 -39.92 3.14
C THR A 133 -21.85 -41.35 2.64
N LEU A 134 -22.07 -42.34 3.52
CA LEU A 134 -22.38 -43.72 3.13
C LEU A 134 -23.70 -43.87 2.36
N PRO A 135 -24.87 -43.48 2.90
CA PRO A 135 -26.13 -43.58 2.17
C PRO A 135 -26.18 -42.67 0.94
N TRP A 136 -25.51 -41.51 0.96
CA TRP A 136 -25.33 -40.67 -0.24
C TRP A 136 -24.57 -41.44 -1.34
N THR A 137 -23.39 -41.98 -1.01
CA THR A 137 -22.51 -42.66 -1.96
C THR A 137 -23.16 -43.91 -2.56
N LEU A 138 -23.72 -44.77 -1.72
CA LEU A 138 -24.40 -45.99 -2.16
C LEU A 138 -25.66 -45.67 -2.98
N GLY A 139 -26.40 -44.64 -2.57
CA GLY A 139 -27.56 -44.13 -3.27
C GLY A 139 -27.22 -43.59 -4.66
N CYS A 140 -26.16 -42.78 -4.77
CA CYS A 140 -25.66 -42.26 -6.03
C CYS A 140 -25.15 -43.36 -6.98
N ILE A 141 -24.56 -44.44 -6.46
CA ILE A 141 -24.16 -45.62 -7.27
C ILE A 141 -25.40 -46.39 -7.74
N ALA A 142 -26.38 -46.61 -6.87
CA ALA A 142 -27.60 -47.36 -7.18
C ALA A 142 -28.54 -46.63 -8.16
N LEU A 143 -28.57 -45.30 -8.10
CA LEU A 143 -29.40 -44.45 -8.95
C LEU A 143 -28.67 -43.91 -10.18
N SER A 144 -27.36 -44.19 -10.33
CA SER A 144 -26.56 -43.69 -11.45
C SER A 144 -27.19 -44.11 -12.79
N PRO A 145 -27.30 -43.19 -13.76
CA PRO A 145 -27.68 -43.52 -15.13
C PRO A 145 -26.78 -44.63 -15.70
N PRO A 146 -27.21 -45.37 -16.73
CA PRO A 146 -26.43 -46.46 -17.32
C PRO A 146 -25.22 -45.96 -18.13
N ASN A 147 -24.29 -45.27 -17.47
CA ASN A 147 -23.00 -44.82 -17.98
C ASN A 147 -21.89 -45.67 -17.34
N PRO A 148 -21.30 -46.63 -18.08
CA PRO A 148 -20.29 -47.55 -17.55
C PRO A 148 -19.06 -46.84 -16.97
N LYS A 149 -18.71 -45.64 -17.48
CA LYS A 149 -17.54 -44.87 -17.04
C LYS A 149 -17.79 -44.18 -15.70
N ALA A 150 -18.94 -43.54 -15.52
CA ALA A 150 -19.32 -42.88 -14.28
C ALA A 150 -19.48 -43.89 -13.13
N VAL A 151 -20.19 -45.00 -13.37
CA VAL A 151 -20.37 -46.07 -12.38
C VAL A 151 -19.03 -46.71 -11.98
N LYS A 152 -18.12 -46.93 -12.94
CA LYS A 152 -16.78 -47.47 -12.67
C LYS A 152 -15.99 -46.55 -11.74
N TYR A 153 -15.92 -45.25 -12.04
CA TYR A 153 -15.18 -44.30 -11.21
C TYR A 153 -15.80 -44.12 -9.82
N ARG A 154 -17.13 -44.05 -9.72
CA ARG A 154 -17.81 -43.98 -8.41
C ARG A 154 -17.52 -45.20 -7.54
N LYS A 155 -17.50 -46.41 -8.11
CA LYS A 155 -17.15 -47.63 -7.35
C LYS A 155 -15.70 -47.62 -6.86
N TYR A 156 -14.75 -47.16 -7.68
CA TYR A 156 -13.35 -47.05 -7.25
C TYR A 156 -13.16 -45.99 -6.18
N LEU A 157 -13.76 -44.81 -6.36
CA LEU A 157 -13.63 -43.69 -5.42
C LEU A 157 -14.34 -44.00 -4.09
N ALA A 158 -15.52 -44.61 -4.12
CA ALA A 158 -16.21 -45.11 -2.92
C ALA A 158 -15.38 -46.19 -2.21
N GLY A 159 -14.82 -47.14 -2.97
CA GLY A 159 -13.94 -48.17 -2.42
C GLY A 159 -12.67 -47.58 -1.79
N ALA A 160 -12.06 -46.57 -2.42
CA ALA A 160 -10.89 -45.87 -1.89
C ALA A 160 -11.24 -45.06 -0.63
N PHE A 161 -12.37 -44.35 -0.62
CA PHE A 161 -12.84 -43.58 0.53
C PHE A 161 -13.05 -44.48 1.76
N PHE A 162 -13.92 -45.49 1.65
CA PHE A 162 -14.21 -46.39 2.78
C PHE A 162 -13.04 -47.30 3.12
N GLY A 163 -12.23 -47.70 2.14
CA GLY A 163 -11.01 -48.48 2.37
C GLY A 163 -9.96 -47.71 3.17
N THR A 164 -9.85 -46.40 2.95
CA THR A 164 -8.90 -45.51 3.65
C THR A 164 -9.27 -45.26 5.11
N LEU A 165 -10.54 -45.43 5.49
CA LEU A 165 -10.96 -45.32 6.89
C LEU A 165 -10.26 -46.34 7.80
N VAL A 166 -9.97 -47.54 7.30
CA VAL A 166 -9.33 -48.61 8.09
C VAL A 166 -7.91 -48.23 8.54
N PRO A 167 -6.97 -47.89 7.63
CA PRO A 167 -5.64 -47.43 8.04
C PRO A 167 -5.71 -46.08 8.79
N MET A 168 -6.65 -45.19 8.45
CA MET A 168 -6.82 -43.93 9.18
C MET A 168 -7.15 -44.17 10.66
N ILE A 169 -8.12 -45.04 10.96
CA ILE A 169 -8.47 -45.40 12.36
C ILE A 169 -7.30 -46.07 13.06
N TYR A 170 -6.57 -46.96 12.37
CA TYR A 170 -5.38 -47.59 12.94
C TYR A 170 -4.34 -46.53 13.36
N PHE A 171 -3.99 -45.60 12.48
CA PHE A 171 -3.03 -44.53 12.81
C PHE A 171 -3.59 -43.51 13.80
N TYR A 172 -4.92 -43.32 13.84
CA TYR A 172 -5.61 -42.56 14.88
C TYR A 172 -5.42 -43.19 16.28
N ILE A 173 -5.44 -44.51 16.37
CA ILE A 173 -5.15 -45.21 17.65
C ILE A 173 -3.64 -45.11 17.96
N GLN A 174 -2.77 -45.21 16.96
CA GLN A 174 -1.32 -45.12 17.16
C GLN A 174 -0.87 -43.76 17.70
N HIS A 175 -1.40 -42.63 17.20
CA HIS A 175 -1.03 -41.31 17.73
C HIS A 175 -1.75 -40.94 19.04
N LYS A 176 -3.05 -41.26 19.21
CA LYS A 176 -3.81 -40.86 20.41
C LYS A 176 -3.61 -41.78 21.62
N VAL A 177 -3.61 -43.09 21.40
CA VAL A 177 -3.54 -44.08 22.48
C VAL A 177 -2.12 -44.55 22.70
N HIS A 178 -1.43 -44.97 21.64
CA HIS A 178 -0.07 -45.53 21.75
C HIS A 178 1.05 -44.49 21.69
N ARG A 179 0.73 -43.22 21.40
CA ARG A 179 1.65 -42.07 21.41
C ARG A 179 2.93 -42.33 20.60
N VAL A 180 2.79 -42.92 19.42
CA VAL A 180 3.91 -43.22 18.53
C VAL A 180 4.33 -41.95 17.74
N PRO A 181 5.60 -41.51 17.78
CA PRO A 181 6.08 -40.37 16.99
C PRO A 181 5.90 -40.60 15.48
N GLY A 182 5.43 -39.59 14.75
CA GLY A 182 5.19 -39.64 13.30
C GLY A 182 3.88 -40.32 12.87
N ALA A 183 3.15 -40.92 13.81
CA ALA A 183 1.86 -41.54 13.53
C ALA A 183 0.79 -40.49 13.18
N TYR A 184 0.88 -39.28 13.71
CA TYR A 184 -0.07 -38.20 13.40
C TYR A 184 0.10 -37.66 11.98
N THR A 185 1.34 -37.51 11.52
CA THR A 185 1.66 -37.18 10.11
C THR A 185 1.10 -38.24 9.16
N THR A 186 1.24 -39.52 9.51
CA THR A 186 0.69 -40.62 8.70
C THR A 186 -0.85 -40.62 8.71
N TYR A 187 -1.47 -40.38 9.87
CA TYR A 187 -2.91 -40.16 10.00
C TYR A 187 -3.39 -39.01 9.10
N ALA A 188 -2.69 -37.87 9.12
CA ALA A 188 -3.04 -36.69 8.34
C ALA A 188 -3.10 -37.00 6.85
N PHE A 189 -2.15 -37.76 6.27
CA PHE A 189 -2.22 -38.14 4.85
C PHE A 189 -3.49 -38.90 4.49
N PHE A 190 -3.99 -39.77 5.36
CA PHE A 190 -5.25 -40.48 5.13
C PHE A 190 -6.46 -39.55 5.24
N GLU A 191 -6.45 -38.62 6.20
CA GLU A 191 -7.48 -37.60 6.36
C GLU A 191 -7.59 -36.69 5.12
N TRP A 192 -6.46 -36.19 4.62
CA TRP A 192 -6.38 -35.43 3.37
C TRP A 192 -6.83 -36.26 2.16
N SER A 193 -6.51 -37.56 2.12
CA SER A 193 -6.96 -38.46 1.05
C SER A 193 -8.47 -38.62 1.01
N LEU A 194 -9.14 -38.69 2.18
CA LEU A 194 -10.61 -38.76 2.25
C LEU A 194 -11.26 -37.55 1.58
N ILE A 195 -10.75 -36.33 1.81
CA ILE A 195 -11.26 -35.11 1.17
C ILE A 195 -11.14 -35.20 -0.35
N LEU A 196 -9.97 -35.62 -0.85
CA LEU A 196 -9.73 -35.74 -2.28
C LEU A 196 -10.67 -36.76 -2.92
N TYR A 197 -10.89 -37.91 -2.28
CA TYR A 197 -11.82 -38.92 -2.79
C TYR A 197 -13.27 -38.45 -2.75
N ASP A 198 -13.66 -37.71 -1.72
CA ASP A 198 -15.02 -37.17 -1.56
C ASP A 198 -15.34 -36.13 -2.64
N VAL A 199 -14.46 -35.15 -2.84
CA VAL A 199 -14.60 -34.14 -3.91
C VAL A 199 -14.53 -34.80 -5.30
N ALA A 200 -13.62 -35.76 -5.50
CA ALA A 200 -13.53 -36.48 -6.76
C ALA A 200 -14.80 -37.30 -7.05
N PHE A 201 -15.42 -37.90 -6.02
CA PHE A 201 -16.66 -38.67 -6.17
C PHE A 201 -17.80 -37.78 -6.66
N ASP A 202 -17.98 -36.62 -6.04
CA ASP A 202 -19.01 -35.64 -6.42
C ASP A 202 -18.73 -35.06 -7.83
N THR A 203 -17.45 -34.87 -8.20
CA THR A 203 -17.03 -34.42 -9.55
C THR A 203 -17.43 -35.39 -10.67
N VAL A 204 -17.56 -36.70 -10.40
CA VAL A 204 -18.02 -37.69 -11.41
C VAL A 204 -19.42 -37.32 -11.94
N THR A 205 -20.20 -36.57 -11.17
CA THR A 205 -21.54 -36.08 -11.57
C THR A 205 -21.51 -35.16 -12.80
N THR A 206 -20.37 -34.53 -13.13
CA THR A 206 -20.17 -33.84 -14.43
C THR A 206 -20.45 -34.77 -15.62
N ILE A 207 -20.04 -36.04 -15.52
CA ILE A 207 -20.24 -37.03 -16.59
C ILE A 207 -21.73 -37.39 -16.71
N ASP A 208 -22.44 -37.45 -15.58
CA ASP A 208 -23.88 -37.73 -15.55
C ASP A 208 -24.72 -36.54 -16.02
N PHE A 209 -24.26 -35.30 -15.77
CA PHE A 209 -24.95 -34.07 -16.17
C PHE A 209 -24.67 -33.65 -17.62
N SER A 210 -23.66 -34.25 -18.28
CA SER A 210 -23.37 -34.02 -19.70
C SER A 210 -24.54 -34.34 -20.64
N THR A 211 -25.51 -35.15 -20.17
CA THR A 211 -26.73 -35.50 -20.91
C THR A 211 -27.95 -34.67 -20.50
N LEU A 212 -27.81 -33.73 -19.56
CA LEU A 212 -28.92 -32.94 -19.02
C LEU A 212 -28.95 -31.53 -19.62
N GLU A 213 -30.09 -31.17 -20.20
CA GLU A 213 -30.38 -29.84 -20.71
C GLU A 213 -31.50 -29.18 -19.90
N VAL A 214 -31.19 -28.06 -19.23
CA VAL A 214 -32.22 -27.21 -18.60
C VAL A 214 -32.65 -26.13 -19.59
N ALA A 215 -33.94 -26.16 -19.97
CA ALA A 215 -34.61 -25.16 -20.77
C ALA A 215 -35.56 -24.32 -19.91
N ILE A 216 -35.46 -22.99 -19.97
CA ILE A 216 -36.38 -22.07 -19.30
C ILE A 216 -37.44 -21.66 -20.34
N LEU A 217 -38.67 -22.10 -20.13
CA LEU A 217 -39.79 -21.80 -21.03
C LEU A 217 -40.59 -20.62 -20.49
N ASP A 218 -40.70 -19.54 -21.27
CA ASP A 218 -41.63 -18.45 -21.01
C ASP A 218 -43.04 -18.88 -21.42
N VAL A 219 -43.88 -19.20 -20.43
CA VAL A 219 -45.23 -19.73 -20.65
C VAL A 219 -46.23 -18.62 -21.02
N ARG A 220 -45.84 -17.33 -21.00
CA ARG A 220 -46.77 -16.20 -21.23
C ARG A 220 -46.25 -15.06 -22.13
N GLY A 221 -45.22 -15.24 -22.96
CA GLY A 221 -44.63 -14.14 -23.76
C GLY A 221 -44.14 -14.43 -25.19
N SER A 222 -44.76 -13.74 -26.16
CA SER A 222 -44.42 -13.46 -27.58
C SER A 222 -44.30 -14.60 -28.62
N PRO A 223 -45.00 -14.54 -29.78
CA PRO A 223 -44.99 -15.59 -30.81
C PRO A 223 -43.71 -15.69 -31.65
N ASN A 224 -42.72 -14.81 -31.46
CA ASN A 224 -41.47 -14.76 -32.23
C ASN A 224 -40.21 -14.74 -31.33
N GLY A 225 -40.23 -15.44 -30.20
CA GLY A 225 -39.04 -15.59 -29.35
C GLY A 225 -38.12 -16.70 -29.88
N GLU A 226 -37.04 -16.34 -30.56
CA GLU A 226 -35.86 -17.23 -30.62
C GLU A 226 -35.51 -17.60 -29.16
N GLY A 227 -35.44 -18.91 -28.88
CA GLY A 227 -35.17 -19.42 -27.54
C GLY A 227 -33.94 -18.75 -26.94
N PHE A 228 -34.11 -18.12 -25.78
CA PHE A 228 -33.02 -17.48 -25.04
C PHE A 228 -32.06 -18.57 -24.53
N SER A 229 -31.05 -18.92 -25.35
CA SER A 229 -29.99 -19.82 -24.92
C SER A 229 -29.01 -19.10 -24.00
N LEU A 230 -29.00 -19.51 -22.73
CA LEU A 230 -28.04 -19.09 -21.71
C LEU A 230 -26.58 -19.47 -22.05
N ASP A 231 -26.34 -20.39 -22.99
CA ASP A 231 -24.99 -20.79 -23.40
C ASP A 231 -24.23 -19.64 -24.06
N HIS A 232 -24.96 -18.69 -24.64
CA HIS A 232 -24.38 -17.47 -25.22
C HIS A 232 -24.11 -16.36 -24.19
N LEU A 233 -24.64 -16.45 -22.96
CA LEU A 233 -24.43 -15.47 -21.90
C LEU A 233 -23.20 -15.81 -21.04
N LEU A 234 -22.87 -17.10 -20.87
CA LEU A 234 -21.92 -17.57 -19.86
C LEU A 234 -20.54 -18.02 -20.36
N ALA A 235 -20.23 -18.07 -21.67
CA ALA A 235 -18.85 -18.38 -22.08
C ALA A 235 -18.43 -17.83 -23.46
N PRO A 236 -17.61 -16.77 -23.53
CA PRO A 236 -16.47 -16.79 -24.41
C PRO A 236 -15.38 -17.66 -23.76
N ARG A 237 -14.80 -18.59 -24.52
CA ARG A 237 -13.70 -19.45 -24.07
C ARG A 237 -12.55 -18.57 -23.58
N PHE A 238 -12.09 -18.78 -22.34
CA PHE A 238 -10.82 -18.21 -21.86
C PHE A 238 -9.69 -18.63 -22.81
N THR A 239 -8.86 -17.68 -23.22
CA THR A 239 -7.68 -17.94 -24.05
C THR A 239 -6.45 -17.36 -23.38
N TRP A 240 -5.41 -18.19 -23.26
CA TRP A 240 -4.12 -17.77 -22.72
C TRP A 240 -3.49 -16.65 -23.56
N ALA A 241 -3.72 -16.64 -24.88
CA ALA A 241 -3.18 -15.61 -25.76
C ALA A 241 -3.71 -14.21 -25.42
N GLU A 242 -5.00 -14.06 -25.14
CA GLU A 242 -5.60 -12.75 -24.79
C GLU A 242 -5.29 -12.33 -23.35
N ALA A 243 -5.20 -13.30 -22.44
CA ALA A 243 -4.74 -13.04 -21.08
C ALA A 243 -3.30 -12.51 -21.09
N LEU A 244 -2.41 -13.12 -21.88
CA LEU A 244 -1.02 -12.66 -22.05
C LEU A 244 -0.92 -11.32 -22.79
N ASP A 245 -1.77 -11.07 -23.81
CA ASP A 245 -1.86 -9.76 -24.47
C ASP A 245 -2.25 -8.67 -23.46
N THR A 246 -3.28 -8.93 -22.65
CA THR A 246 -3.79 -8.00 -21.62
C THR A 246 -2.74 -7.75 -20.54
N ALA A 247 -2.08 -8.82 -20.05
CA ALA A 247 -1.01 -8.70 -19.06
C ALA A 247 0.17 -7.88 -19.60
N ALA A 248 0.57 -8.09 -20.86
CA ALA A 248 1.62 -7.32 -21.50
C ALA A 248 1.23 -5.83 -21.67
N GLU A 249 -0.02 -5.54 -22.02
CA GLU A 249 -0.52 -4.16 -22.15
C GLU A 249 -0.52 -3.42 -20.81
N ILE A 250 -1.00 -4.06 -19.74
CA ILE A 250 -1.03 -3.47 -18.39
C ILE A 250 0.39 -3.29 -17.86
N TYR A 251 1.26 -4.31 -18.01
CA TYR A 251 2.64 -4.22 -17.56
C TYR A 251 3.43 -3.15 -18.33
N HIS A 252 3.21 -3.02 -19.64
CA HIS A 252 3.84 -1.96 -20.42
C HIS A 252 3.34 -0.57 -20.00
N GLY A 253 2.06 -0.44 -19.63
CA GLY A 253 1.52 0.76 -18.98
C GLY A 253 2.21 1.05 -17.64
N PHE A 254 2.40 0.03 -16.79
CA PHE A 254 3.16 0.13 -15.55
C PHE A 254 4.60 0.63 -15.77
N VAL A 255 5.29 0.12 -16.80
CA VAL A 255 6.64 0.57 -17.18
C VAL A 255 6.65 2.05 -17.58
N PHE A 256 5.65 2.51 -18.35
CA PHE A 256 5.50 3.93 -18.70
C PHE A 256 5.38 4.80 -17.45
N TRP A 257 4.47 4.47 -16.54
CA TRP A 257 4.26 5.24 -15.31
C TRP A 257 5.48 5.21 -14.39
N SER A 258 6.13 4.04 -14.27
CA SER A 258 7.37 3.89 -13.49
C SER A 258 8.49 4.78 -14.04
N THR A 259 8.66 4.82 -15.35
CA THR A 259 9.68 5.65 -16.01
C THR A 259 9.35 7.14 -15.86
N LEU A 260 8.10 7.55 -16.11
CA LEU A 260 7.65 8.94 -16.00
C LEU A 260 7.81 9.50 -14.58
N THR A 261 7.35 8.74 -13.58
CA THR A 261 7.43 9.13 -12.15
C THR A 261 8.85 9.19 -11.63
N SER A 262 9.77 8.42 -12.21
CA SER A 262 11.20 8.48 -11.82
C SER A 262 11.92 9.75 -12.29
N LEU A 263 11.40 10.44 -13.31
CA LEU A 263 12.06 11.64 -13.85
C LEU A 263 12.10 12.77 -12.82
N GLY A 264 11.00 12.97 -12.09
CA GLY A 264 10.94 13.99 -11.04
C GLY A 264 12.04 13.79 -10.01
N VAL A 265 12.10 12.59 -9.42
CA VAL A 265 13.06 12.23 -8.36
C VAL A 265 14.51 12.36 -8.81
N THR A 266 14.81 11.93 -10.04
CA THR A 266 16.17 11.95 -10.56
C THR A 266 16.63 13.34 -11.00
N VAL A 267 15.71 14.19 -11.49
CA VAL A 267 16.02 15.58 -11.81
C VAL A 267 16.20 16.40 -10.54
N TRP A 268 15.34 16.21 -9.54
CA TRP A 268 15.31 17.03 -8.32
C TRP A 268 16.58 16.89 -7.45
N TYR A 269 17.27 15.75 -7.54
CA TYR A 269 18.58 15.54 -6.95
C TYR A 269 19.58 16.69 -7.27
N PHE A 270 19.57 17.27 -8.47
CA PHE A 270 20.55 18.30 -8.81
C PHE A 270 20.28 19.66 -8.15
N PRO A 271 19.07 20.24 -8.21
CA PRO A 271 18.78 21.48 -7.52
C PRO A 271 18.99 21.40 -6.00
N LEU A 272 18.75 20.24 -5.39
CA LEU A 272 19.03 19.97 -3.99
C LEU A 272 20.51 20.15 -3.64
N TRP A 273 21.41 19.48 -4.36
CA TRP A 273 22.85 19.56 -4.07
C TRP A 273 23.52 20.86 -4.55
N HIS A 274 22.95 21.52 -5.56
CA HIS A 274 23.44 22.81 -6.05
C HIS A 274 22.81 24.01 -5.32
N MET A 275 21.81 23.79 -4.47
CA MET A 275 21.01 24.82 -3.80
C MET A 275 20.51 25.89 -4.80
N GLY A 276 20.02 25.45 -5.97
CA GLY A 276 19.62 26.33 -7.06
C GLY A 276 19.48 25.64 -8.42
N ILE A 277 19.14 26.40 -9.46
CA ILE A 277 18.96 25.86 -10.82
C ILE A 277 20.31 25.38 -11.39
N SER A 278 20.41 24.09 -11.68
CA SER A 278 21.63 23.43 -12.16
C SER A 278 21.76 23.37 -13.69
N GLY A 279 20.64 23.56 -14.41
CA GLY A 279 20.52 23.37 -15.85
C GLY A 279 19.99 21.97 -16.24
N TYR A 280 20.14 20.96 -15.36
CA TYR A 280 19.60 19.61 -15.59
C TYR A 280 18.08 19.57 -15.59
N GLU A 281 17.42 20.57 -15.01
CA GLU A 281 15.96 20.71 -14.95
C GLU A 281 15.35 20.77 -16.36
N ALA A 282 16.14 21.17 -17.38
CA ALA A 282 15.73 21.14 -18.78
C ALA A 282 15.31 19.74 -19.26
N LEU A 283 15.77 18.66 -18.62
CA LEU A 283 15.37 17.29 -18.96
C LEU A 283 13.90 16.98 -18.66
N VAL A 284 13.19 17.81 -17.90
CA VAL A 284 11.72 17.73 -17.79
C VAL A 284 11.05 17.88 -19.17
N LEU A 285 11.68 18.60 -20.11
CA LEU A 285 11.18 18.78 -21.48
C LEU A 285 11.23 17.51 -22.35
N THR A 286 11.91 16.44 -21.89
CA THR A 286 11.97 15.17 -22.62
C THR A 286 10.59 14.55 -22.88
N THR A 287 9.60 14.82 -22.01
CA THR A 287 8.21 14.41 -22.19
C THR A 287 7.59 14.96 -23.49
N ILE A 288 8.05 16.11 -24.01
CA ILE A 288 7.48 16.78 -25.18
C ILE A 288 7.84 16.07 -26.50
N SER A 289 8.60 14.98 -26.47
CA SER A 289 9.01 14.21 -27.65
C SER A 289 7.91 13.88 -28.68
N PRO A 290 6.59 13.73 -28.35
CA PRO A 290 5.55 13.59 -29.38
C PRO A 290 5.47 14.75 -30.37
N VAL A 291 6.03 15.93 -30.07
CA VAL A 291 6.14 17.06 -31.02
C VAL A 291 6.87 16.66 -32.31
N LEU A 292 7.80 15.69 -32.23
CA LEU A 292 8.55 15.18 -33.38
C LEU A 292 7.63 14.53 -34.43
N LEU A 293 6.44 14.07 -34.04
CA LEU A 293 5.42 13.52 -34.95
C LEU A 293 4.78 14.59 -35.87
N ALA A 294 5.11 15.87 -35.69
CA ALA A 294 4.73 16.94 -36.62
C ALA A 294 5.40 16.71 -37.98
N ASN A 295 6.64 16.22 -37.99
CA ASN A 295 7.35 15.84 -39.20
C ASN A 295 6.77 14.52 -39.74
N LYS A 296 6.25 14.55 -40.97
CA LYS A 296 5.61 13.39 -41.62
C LYS A 296 6.55 12.20 -41.77
N THR A 297 7.83 12.45 -42.04
CA THR A 297 8.87 11.41 -42.20
C THR A 297 9.13 10.73 -40.85
N ILE A 298 9.35 11.51 -39.79
CA ILE A 298 9.55 10.97 -38.45
C ILE A 298 8.31 10.20 -38.00
N ARG A 299 7.11 10.73 -38.24
CA ARG A 299 5.86 10.05 -37.90
C ARG A 299 5.70 8.72 -38.64
N SER A 300 6.00 8.67 -39.94
CA SER A 300 5.94 7.43 -40.72
C SER A 300 6.96 6.40 -40.22
N LEU A 301 8.19 6.83 -39.94
CA LEU A 301 9.23 5.97 -39.36
C LEU A 301 8.82 5.44 -37.98
N ALA A 302 8.27 6.29 -37.12
CA ALA A 302 7.83 5.93 -35.78
C ALA A 302 6.70 4.89 -35.82
N VAL A 303 5.69 5.10 -36.67
CA VAL A 303 4.58 4.15 -36.85
C VAL A 303 5.07 2.81 -37.40
N SER A 304 6.03 2.83 -38.32
CA SER A 304 6.59 1.62 -38.93
C SER A 304 7.51 0.84 -37.97
N ASN A 305 8.14 1.51 -37.00
CA ASN A 305 9.16 0.95 -36.12
C ASN A 305 8.77 1.00 -34.63
N GLN A 306 7.49 0.81 -34.30
CA GLN A 306 7.00 0.90 -32.91
C GLN A 306 7.76 -0.01 -31.93
N ARG A 307 8.12 -1.23 -32.35
CA ARG A 307 8.89 -2.15 -31.51
C ARG A 307 10.24 -1.57 -31.09
N LEU A 308 10.96 -0.93 -32.00
CA LEU A 308 12.24 -0.30 -31.70
C LEU A 308 12.06 0.83 -30.67
N LEU A 309 11.07 1.71 -30.89
CA LEU A 309 10.80 2.83 -29.98
C LEU A 309 10.44 2.35 -28.56
N HIS A 310 9.57 1.33 -28.45
CA HIS A 310 9.18 0.77 -27.16
C HIS A 310 10.33 0.02 -26.47
N LEU A 311 11.22 -0.66 -27.21
CA LEU A 311 12.43 -1.24 -26.63
C LEU A 311 13.39 -0.16 -26.13
N SER A 312 13.58 0.91 -26.90
CA SER A 312 14.42 2.04 -26.49
C SER A 312 13.91 2.73 -25.21
N SER A 313 12.60 2.77 -24.98
CA SER A 313 12.07 3.33 -23.72
C SER A 313 12.49 2.58 -22.45
N LEU A 314 12.88 1.30 -22.58
CA LEU A 314 13.36 0.51 -21.45
C LEU A 314 14.73 0.97 -20.93
N ALA A 315 15.42 1.89 -21.64
CA ALA A 315 16.61 2.57 -21.14
C ALA A 315 16.36 3.28 -19.80
N GLY A 316 15.13 3.77 -19.56
CA GLY A 316 14.76 4.39 -18.28
C GLY A 316 14.78 3.40 -17.11
N LEU A 317 14.31 2.17 -17.33
CA LEU A 317 14.41 1.10 -16.32
C LEU A 317 15.84 0.60 -16.18
N ALA A 318 16.59 0.50 -17.29
CA ALA A 318 17.98 0.06 -17.30
C ALA A 318 18.96 1.08 -16.69
N ALA A 319 18.52 2.32 -16.44
CA ALA A 319 19.37 3.37 -15.87
C ALA A 319 19.91 3.02 -14.47
N TYR A 320 19.29 2.07 -13.75
CA TYR A 320 19.83 1.57 -12.47
C TYR A 320 21.21 0.90 -12.59
N PHE A 321 21.64 0.48 -13.79
CA PHE A 321 23.01 -0.01 -13.99
C PHE A 321 24.06 1.12 -13.96
N ILE A 322 23.62 2.38 -14.00
CA ILE A 322 24.50 3.55 -14.08
C ILE A 322 24.68 4.13 -12.68
N SER A 323 25.90 4.01 -12.15
CA SER A 323 26.24 4.55 -10.82
C SER A 323 26.36 6.08 -10.81
N ALA A 324 26.83 6.70 -11.91
CA ALA A 324 27.01 8.15 -11.97
C ALA A 324 25.66 8.88 -12.04
N PRO A 325 25.34 9.79 -11.08
CA PRO A 325 24.08 10.51 -11.02
C PRO A 325 23.67 11.20 -12.33
N THR A 326 24.61 11.93 -12.96
CA THR A 326 24.37 12.68 -14.20
C THR A 326 23.99 11.77 -15.37
N LEU A 327 24.77 10.72 -15.60
CA LEU A 327 24.53 9.76 -16.68
C LEU A 327 23.24 8.95 -16.45
N ARG A 328 22.92 8.63 -15.19
CA ARG A 328 21.65 7.99 -14.82
C ARG A 328 20.48 8.88 -15.21
N LEU A 329 20.53 10.17 -14.87
CA LEU A 329 19.49 11.13 -15.25
C LEU A 329 19.33 11.23 -16.78
N PHE A 330 20.42 11.31 -17.55
CA PHE A 330 20.32 11.34 -19.02
C PHE A 330 19.68 10.06 -19.60
N ALA A 331 19.99 8.88 -19.05
CA ALA A 331 19.37 7.63 -19.46
C ALA A 331 17.88 7.58 -19.12
N VAL A 332 17.47 8.09 -17.95
CA VAL A 332 16.06 8.26 -17.57
C VAL A 332 15.36 9.22 -18.50
N GLY A 333 15.93 10.39 -18.76
CA GLY A 333 15.39 11.39 -19.68
C GLY A 333 15.21 10.84 -21.11
N PHE A 334 16.19 10.08 -21.60
CA PHE A 334 16.06 9.36 -22.88
C PHE A 334 14.94 8.31 -22.83
N GLY A 335 14.86 7.52 -21.77
CA GLY A 335 13.79 6.55 -21.55
C GLY A 335 12.39 7.19 -21.59
N VAL A 336 12.20 8.31 -20.88
CA VAL A 336 10.96 9.10 -20.88
C VAL A 336 10.65 9.65 -22.27
N ALA A 337 11.63 10.27 -22.94
CA ALA A 337 11.44 10.78 -24.30
C ALA A 337 10.95 9.67 -25.24
N MET A 338 11.57 8.51 -25.21
CA MET A 338 11.18 7.38 -26.05
C MET A 338 9.81 6.81 -25.64
N ALA A 339 9.49 6.76 -24.35
CA ALA A 339 8.20 6.28 -23.83
C ALA A 339 7.04 7.21 -24.27
N CYS A 340 7.20 8.53 -24.12
CA CYS A 340 6.18 9.50 -24.52
C CYS A 340 5.95 9.44 -26.05
N LEU A 341 7.02 9.38 -26.83
CA LEU A 341 6.96 9.27 -28.29
C LEU A 341 6.28 7.96 -28.73
N SER A 342 6.66 6.83 -28.14
CA SER A 342 6.18 5.51 -28.54
C SER A 342 4.71 5.30 -28.18
N TRP A 343 4.26 5.76 -27.01
CA TRP A 343 2.85 5.70 -26.60
C TRP A 343 1.97 6.62 -27.45
N ALA A 344 2.37 7.88 -27.69
CA ALA A 344 1.64 8.79 -28.58
C ALA A 344 1.53 8.22 -30.00
N THR A 345 2.61 7.63 -30.51
CA THR A 345 2.64 6.95 -31.82
C THR A 345 1.69 5.75 -31.85
N THR A 346 1.65 4.96 -30.78
CA THR A 346 0.78 3.78 -30.69
C THR A 346 -0.69 4.18 -30.65
N LEU A 347 -1.06 5.11 -29.78
CA LEU A 347 -2.43 5.61 -29.69
C LEU A 347 -2.91 6.17 -31.03
N TYR A 348 -2.06 6.94 -31.73
CA TYR A 348 -2.35 7.43 -33.07
C TYR A 348 -2.53 6.30 -34.09
N ALA A 349 -1.62 5.31 -34.11
CA ALA A 349 -1.66 4.21 -35.09
C ALA A 349 -2.83 3.24 -34.88
N GLU A 350 -3.32 3.12 -33.66
CA GLU A 350 -4.46 2.26 -33.29
C GLU A 350 -5.81 2.97 -33.43
N SER A 351 -5.81 4.28 -33.70
CA SER A 351 -7.02 5.13 -33.74
C SER A 351 -8.08 4.71 -34.77
N ALA A 352 -7.70 3.89 -35.76
CA ALA A 352 -8.59 3.34 -36.78
C ALA A 352 -9.55 2.25 -36.25
N SER A 353 -9.21 1.57 -35.14
CA SER A 353 -10.06 0.56 -34.51
C SER A 353 -10.39 0.95 -33.08
N ASP A 354 -11.67 1.18 -32.82
CA ASP A 354 -12.16 1.52 -31.48
C ASP A 354 -11.79 0.44 -30.44
N ALA A 355 -11.82 -0.84 -30.82
CA ALA A 355 -11.48 -1.94 -29.91
C ALA A 355 -9.98 -1.99 -29.56
N ARG A 356 -9.09 -1.84 -30.55
CA ARG A 356 -7.63 -1.87 -30.31
C ARG A 356 -7.18 -0.62 -29.54
N LEU A 357 -7.67 0.56 -29.93
CA LEU A 357 -7.40 1.81 -29.22
C LEU A 357 -7.85 1.73 -27.75
N GLU A 358 -9.08 1.27 -27.51
CA GLU A 358 -9.62 1.12 -26.16
C GLU A 358 -8.77 0.16 -25.32
N SER A 359 -8.32 -0.97 -25.87
CA SER A 359 -7.38 -1.89 -25.20
C SER A 359 -6.10 -1.18 -24.77
N LYS A 360 -5.49 -0.37 -25.65
CA LYS A 360 -4.26 0.39 -25.32
C LYS A 360 -4.49 1.43 -24.23
N VAL A 361 -5.62 2.14 -24.26
CA VAL A 361 -5.97 3.12 -23.22
C VAL A 361 -6.21 2.42 -21.88
N LEU A 362 -6.91 1.28 -21.88
CA LEU A 362 -7.12 0.48 -20.67
C LEU A 362 -5.81 -0.07 -20.11
N GLY A 363 -4.90 -0.58 -20.94
CA GLY A 363 -3.57 -1.02 -20.52
C GLY A 363 -2.75 0.11 -19.88
N TRP A 364 -2.78 1.31 -20.48
CA TRP A 364 -2.11 2.49 -19.93
C TRP A 364 -2.71 2.95 -18.59
N SER A 365 -4.04 3.01 -18.48
CA SER A 365 -4.74 3.43 -17.25
C SER A 365 -4.65 2.39 -16.14
N LEU A 366 -4.84 1.10 -16.43
CA LEU A 366 -4.62 0.04 -15.44
C LEU A 366 -3.15 -0.09 -15.05
N GLY A 367 -2.23 0.26 -15.95
CA GLY A 367 -0.81 0.39 -15.63
C GLY A 367 -0.52 1.40 -14.52
N LEU A 368 -1.27 2.51 -14.45
CA LEU A 368 -1.18 3.48 -13.33
C LEU A 368 -1.67 2.85 -12.03
N ILE A 369 -2.85 2.19 -12.05
CA ILE A 369 -3.40 1.52 -10.87
C ILE A 369 -2.43 0.44 -10.38
N LEU A 370 -1.84 -0.33 -11.31
CA LEU A 370 -0.80 -1.31 -10.99
C LEU A 370 0.45 -0.62 -10.41
N SER A 371 0.90 0.50 -10.96
CA SER A 371 2.03 1.26 -10.43
C SER A 371 1.78 1.73 -9.00
N ALA A 372 0.61 2.30 -8.71
CA ALA A 372 0.22 2.71 -7.37
C ALA A 372 0.10 1.48 -6.42
N THR A 373 -0.41 0.35 -6.92
CA THR A 373 -0.52 -0.91 -6.15
C THR A 373 0.85 -1.49 -5.81
N VAL A 374 1.78 -1.52 -6.77
CA VAL A 374 3.15 -2.01 -6.54
C VAL A 374 3.88 -1.07 -5.60
N LYS A 375 3.77 0.24 -5.78
CA LYS A 375 4.33 1.22 -4.84
C LYS A 375 3.80 1.00 -3.44
N PHE A 376 2.47 0.86 -3.29
CA PHE A 376 1.88 0.54 -2.01
C PHE A 376 2.42 -0.77 -1.43
N ALA A 377 2.58 -1.84 -2.22
CA ALA A 377 3.16 -3.10 -1.73
C ALA A 377 4.64 -2.98 -1.32
N TRP A 378 5.39 -2.04 -1.92
CA TRP A 378 6.79 -1.70 -1.61
C TRP A 378 6.94 -0.45 -0.74
N ARG A 379 5.97 -0.19 0.15
CA ARG A 379 6.01 0.92 1.12
C ARG A 379 6.28 2.26 0.47
N THR A 380 5.50 2.56 -0.57
CA THR A 380 5.50 3.78 -1.39
C THR A 380 6.65 3.93 -2.38
N ASN A 381 7.67 3.07 -2.36
CA ASN A 381 8.71 3.04 -3.39
C ASN A 381 8.31 2.17 -4.58
N ASN A 382 8.71 2.58 -5.79
CA ASN A 382 8.56 1.72 -6.96
C ASN A 382 9.83 0.86 -7.11
N PRO A 383 9.73 -0.47 -7.02
CA PRO A 383 10.91 -1.34 -7.00
C PRO A 383 11.66 -1.38 -8.33
N VAL A 384 11.11 -0.84 -9.42
CA VAL A 384 11.81 -0.76 -10.73
C VAL A 384 12.33 0.63 -11.04
N TRP A 385 12.24 1.59 -10.10
CA TRP A 385 12.82 2.92 -10.28
C TRP A 385 14.34 2.88 -10.38
N PRO A 386 14.94 3.80 -11.16
CA PRO A 386 16.39 3.88 -11.37
C PRO A 386 17.17 4.30 -10.12
N ILE A 387 16.51 4.80 -9.06
CA ILE A 387 17.09 5.09 -7.75
C ILE A 387 17.08 3.87 -6.81
N MET A 388 16.60 2.72 -7.29
CA MET A 388 16.58 1.45 -6.57
C MET A 388 17.64 0.49 -7.13
N HIS A 389 18.14 -0.39 -6.27
CA HIS A 389 19.03 -1.51 -6.57
C HIS A 389 18.81 -2.63 -5.55
N ALA A 390 19.47 -3.78 -5.74
CA ALA A 390 19.20 -4.98 -4.93
C ALA A 390 19.31 -4.73 -3.41
N ASP A 391 20.31 -3.96 -2.95
CA ASP A 391 20.55 -3.75 -1.51
C ASP A 391 19.55 -2.79 -0.86
N ASN A 392 18.90 -1.91 -1.64
CA ASN A 392 17.85 -1.02 -1.15
C ASN A 392 16.42 -1.50 -1.49
N GLY A 393 16.27 -2.75 -1.97
CA GLY A 393 14.97 -3.39 -2.20
C GLY A 393 14.46 -3.33 -3.64
N GLY A 394 15.29 -2.91 -4.59
CA GLY A 394 15.00 -2.85 -6.01
C GLY A 394 14.86 -4.21 -6.69
N TRP A 395 13.91 -4.31 -7.61
CA TRP A 395 13.63 -5.47 -8.48
C TRP A 395 13.85 -5.11 -9.95
N ASN A 396 14.76 -4.16 -10.22
CA ASN A 396 14.99 -3.57 -11.54
C ASN A 396 15.28 -4.61 -12.63
N GLY A 397 16.12 -5.62 -12.34
CA GLY A 397 16.45 -6.68 -13.31
C GLY A 397 15.24 -7.49 -13.74
N THR A 398 14.44 -7.96 -12.77
CA THR A 398 13.16 -8.65 -13.03
C THR A 398 12.19 -7.74 -13.77
N GLY A 399 12.10 -6.49 -13.34
CA GLY A 399 11.26 -5.46 -13.95
C GLY A 399 11.58 -5.23 -15.42
N LEU A 400 12.87 -5.13 -15.75
CA LEU A 400 13.39 -4.95 -17.09
C LEU A 400 13.14 -6.19 -17.96
N ALA A 401 13.39 -7.40 -17.44
CA ALA A 401 13.14 -8.65 -18.17
C ALA A 401 11.66 -8.80 -18.56
N LEU A 402 10.75 -8.58 -17.61
CA LEU A 402 9.31 -8.54 -17.88
C LEU A 402 8.94 -7.41 -18.85
N GLY A 403 9.62 -6.26 -18.76
CA GLY A 403 9.45 -5.14 -19.70
C GLY A 403 9.79 -5.51 -21.14
N VAL A 404 10.90 -6.21 -21.37
CA VAL A 404 11.27 -6.72 -22.70
C VAL A 404 10.19 -7.67 -23.22
N LEU A 405 9.76 -8.64 -22.42
CA LEU A 405 8.71 -9.58 -22.81
C LEU A 405 7.38 -8.88 -23.12
N ALA A 406 6.99 -7.91 -22.29
CA ALA A 406 5.81 -7.11 -22.48
C ALA A 406 5.87 -6.31 -23.80
N VAL A 407 7.00 -5.65 -24.10
CA VAL A 407 7.18 -4.90 -25.36
C VAL A 407 7.09 -5.82 -26.58
N LEU A 408 7.76 -6.98 -26.54
CA LEU A 408 7.74 -7.93 -27.66
C LEU A 408 6.30 -8.41 -27.96
N ARG A 409 5.51 -8.67 -26.91
CA ARG A 409 4.10 -9.07 -27.03
C ARG A 409 3.20 -7.90 -27.44
N PHE A 410 3.36 -6.75 -26.82
CA PHE A 410 2.59 -5.52 -27.05
C PHE A 410 2.66 -5.05 -28.50
N THR A 411 3.81 -5.23 -29.15
CA THR A 411 4.10 -4.82 -30.53
C THR A 411 3.99 -5.95 -31.55
N ASN A 412 3.43 -7.10 -31.18
CA ASN A 412 3.37 -8.27 -32.07
C ASN A 412 2.35 -8.11 -33.21
N LYS A 413 1.36 -7.22 -33.06
CA LYS A 413 0.35 -6.95 -34.09
C LYS A 413 0.79 -5.76 -34.94
N ALA A 414 0.67 -5.88 -36.26
CA ALA A 414 0.98 -4.78 -37.16
C ALA A 414 0.07 -3.54 -36.89
N PRO A 415 0.60 -2.31 -37.03
CA PRO A 415 -0.19 -1.08 -36.93
C PRO A 415 -1.33 -1.07 -37.97
N LEU A 416 -2.49 -0.53 -37.60
CA LEU A 416 -3.64 -0.45 -38.51
C LEU A 416 -3.54 0.68 -39.53
N VAL A 417 -2.85 1.76 -39.18
CA VAL A 417 -2.69 2.93 -40.03
C VAL A 417 -1.31 2.89 -40.69
N SER A 418 -1.24 2.82 -42.02
CA SER A 418 0.00 2.78 -42.81
C SER A 418 0.64 4.16 -43.02
N GLY A 419 0.57 5.05 -42.01
CA GLY A 419 1.12 6.40 -42.07
C GLY A 419 0.28 7.43 -42.84
N GLN A 420 -0.85 7.06 -43.44
CA GLN A 420 -1.86 8.01 -43.94
C GLN A 420 -2.79 8.44 -42.80
N ALA A 421 -2.95 9.74 -42.59
CA ALA A 421 -3.74 10.25 -41.47
C ALA A 421 -5.21 9.78 -41.56
N PRO A 422 -5.84 9.35 -40.44
CA PRO A 422 -7.29 9.25 -40.41
C PRO A 422 -7.86 10.61 -40.80
N ASN A 423 -8.83 10.65 -41.73
CA ASN A 423 -9.43 11.91 -42.19
C ASN A 423 -9.89 12.73 -40.97
N PRO A 424 -9.27 13.89 -40.68
CA PRO A 424 -9.72 14.72 -39.58
C PRO A 424 -11.15 15.15 -39.87
N ARG A 425 -12.09 14.83 -38.98
CA ARG A 425 -13.35 15.56 -38.98
C ARG A 425 -13.02 17.01 -38.61
N ASN A 426 -13.43 17.94 -39.45
CA ASN A 426 -13.07 19.36 -39.37
C ASN A 426 -13.67 20.12 -38.17
N ASP A 427 -14.40 19.47 -37.27
CA ASP A 427 -15.28 20.18 -36.33
C ASP A 427 -14.70 20.32 -34.90
N ALA A 428 -13.61 19.63 -34.54
CA ALA A 428 -13.10 19.58 -33.16
C ALA A 428 -11.66 20.11 -33.02
N SER A 429 -11.39 20.97 -32.03
CA SER A 429 -10.11 21.68 -31.86
C SER A 429 -9.01 20.79 -31.26
N ALA A 430 -7.92 20.58 -31.99
CA ALA A 430 -6.77 19.81 -31.48
C ALA A 430 -6.06 20.51 -30.30
N TYR A 431 -6.17 21.83 -30.20
CA TYR A 431 -5.61 22.64 -29.10
C TYR A 431 -6.39 22.43 -27.81
N LEU A 432 -7.73 22.43 -27.85
CA LEU A 432 -8.55 22.16 -26.66
C LEU A 432 -8.36 20.73 -26.15
N THR A 433 -8.18 19.78 -27.06
CA THR A 433 -7.81 18.40 -26.68
C THR A 433 -6.43 18.33 -26.03
N ALA A 434 -5.47 19.13 -26.50
CA ALA A 434 -4.15 19.22 -25.87
C ALA A 434 -4.25 19.72 -24.42
N CYS A 435 -5.09 20.72 -24.16
CA CYS A 435 -5.41 21.15 -22.79
C CYS A 435 -6.00 20.01 -21.95
N GLY A 436 -6.96 19.26 -22.51
CA GLY A 436 -7.56 18.10 -21.83
C GLY A 436 -6.54 17.01 -21.47
N ILE A 437 -5.62 16.70 -22.38
CA ILE A 437 -4.51 15.75 -22.13
C ILE A 437 -3.56 16.27 -21.05
N ALA A 438 -3.24 17.57 -21.07
CA ALA A 438 -2.37 18.19 -20.08
C ALA A 438 -2.96 18.10 -18.67
N GLY A 439 -4.22 18.54 -18.51
CA GLY A 439 -4.92 18.49 -17.22
C GLY A 439 -5.11 17.06 -16.71
N LEU A 440 -5.42 16.12 -17.61
CA LEU A 440 -5.57 14.70 -17.26
C LEU A 440 -4.24 14.09 -16.82
N LEU A 441 -3.19 14.20 -17.63
CA LEU A 441 -1.88 13.63 -17.29
C LEU A 441 -1.32 14.24 -16.00
N PHE A 442 -1.48 15.55 -15.82
CA PHE A 442 -1.08 16.23 -14.59
C PHE A 442 -1.85 15.68 -13.39
N GLY A 443 -3.18 15.62 -13.43
CA GLY A 443 -3.98 15.12 -12.31
C GLY A 443 -3.72 13.64 -11.98
N LEU A 444 -3.54 12.80 -13.00
CA LEU A 444 -3.16 11.40 -12.80
C LEU A 444 -1.78 11.27 -12.13
N HIS A 445 -0.82 12.12 -12.49
CA HIS A 445 0.52 12.09 -11.91
C HIS A 445 0.56 12.72 -10.52
N SER A 446 0.02 13.93 -10.33
CA SER A 446 0.11 14.68 -9.07
C SER A 446 -0.74 14.09 -7.96
N LEU A 447 -1.88 13.45 -8.26
CA LEU A 447 -2.82 12.98 -7.24
C LEU A 447 -2.89 11.45 -7.12
N LEU A 448 -2.65 10.70 -8.20
CA LEU A 448 -2.99 9.27 -8.28
C LEU A 448 -1.81 8.33 -8.55
N SER A 449 -0.58 8.84 -8.65
CA SER A 449 0.62 7.99 -8.79
C SER A 449 1.10 7.38 -7.47
N ASP A 450 0.47 7.74 -6.35
CA ASP A 450 0.54 7.05 -5.07
C ASP A 450 -0.79 7.19 -4.33
N THR A 451 -1.18 6.16 -3.56
CA THR A 451 -2.45 6.18 -2.84
C THR A 451 -2.44 7.03 -1.57
N SER A 452 -1.27 7.36 -1.04
CA SER A 452 -1.08 8.14 0.19
C SER A 452 -1.09 9.67 -0.05
N THR A 453 -0.83 10.14 -1.28
CA THR A 453 -0.71 11.57 -1.60
C THR A 453 -1.91 12.38 -1.10
N MET A 454 -3.13 12.03 -1.52
CA MET A 454 -4.32 12.77 -1.11
C MET A 454 -4.76 12.50 0.34
N ILE A 455 -4.27 11.44 0.97
CA ILE A 455 -4.47 11.19 2.41
C ILE A 455 -3.66 12.21 3.21
N LEU A 456 -2.41 12.45 2.81
CA LEU A 456 -1.53 13.42 3.47
C LEU A 456 -1.94 14.88 3.23
N TRP A 457 -2.65 15.19 2.13
CA TRP A 457 -3.26 16.51 1.94
C TRP A 457 -4.31 16.86 3.01
N VAL A 458 -4.98 15.84 3.55
CA VAL A 458 -6.11 16.01 4.49
C VAL A 458 -5.74 15.60 5.92
N TRP A 459 -4.46 15.31 6.17
CA TRP A 459 -3.91 14.97 7.48
C TRP A 459 -3.82 16.22 8.38
N GLU A 460 -4.19 16.07 9.66
CA GLU A 460 -4.14 17.14 10.68
C GLU A 460 -3.45 16.71 12.00
N GLY A 461 -2.79 15.55 12.02
CA GLY A 461 -2.14 15.04 13.24
C GLY A 461 -3.07 14.26 14.18
N TYR A 462 -2.75 14.28 15.48
CA TYR A 462 -3.42 13.52 16.55
C TYR A 462 -4.35 14.41 17.39
N PRO A 463 -5.49 13.85 17.89
CA PRO A 463 -5.98 12.49 17.66
C PRO A 463 -6.43 12.29 16.21
N ILE A 464 -6.20 11.08 15.69
CA ILE A 464 -6.48 10.78 14.28
C ILE A 464 -7.98 10.89 13.99
N ARG A 465 -8.36 11.84 13.14
CA ARG A 465 -9.75 12.10 12.71
C ARG A 465 -10.01 11.80 11.24
N GLY A 466 -8.99 11.39 10.50
CA GLY A 466 -9.02 11.19 9.05
C GLY A 466 -8.52 9.80 8.62
N PRO A 467 -8.39 9.58 7.30
CA PRO A 467 -7.77 8.37 6.78
C PRO A 467 -6.28 8.30 7.14
N ILE A 468 -5.75 7.07 7.15
CA ILE A 468 -4.35 6.74 7.38
C ILE A 468 -3.82 5.99 6.15
N SER A 469 -2.64 6.35 5.67
CA SER A 469 -2.03 5.83 4.43
C SER A 469 -1.96 4.31 4.39
N ALA A 470 -1.52 3.66 5.48
CA ALA A 470 -1.34 2.20 5.56
C ALA A 470 -2.65 1.41 5.44
N THR A 471 -3.75 1.94 6.01
CA THR A 471 -5.00 1.18 6.16
C THR A 471 -6.08 1.59 5.17
N HIS A 472 -6.04 2.83 4.65
CA HIS A 472 -7.11 3.39 3.83
C HIS A 472 -6.72 3.62 2.37
N GLY A 473 -5.45 3.47 1.99
CA GLY A 473 -4.99 3.66 0.61
C GLY A 473 -5.75 2.83 -0.44
N TRP A 474 -6.34 1.69 -0.04
CA TRP A 474 -7.15 0.84 -0.92
C TRP A 474 -8.42 1.52 -1.43
N LEU A 475 -8.98 2.48 -0.66
CA LEU A 475 -10.14 3.25 -1.10
C LEU A 475 -9.82 4.09 -2.33
N THR A 476 -8.63 4.71 -2.37
CA THR A 476 -8.15 5.45 -3.54
C THR A 476 -8.04 4.52 -4.75
N ALA A 477 -7.41 3.35 -4.61
CA ALA A 477 -7.25 2.37 -5.70
C ALA A 477 -8.61 1.81 -6.21
N ALA A 478 -9.55 1.57 -5.29
CA ALA A 478 -10.90 1.14 -5.61
C ALA A 478 -11.65 2.22 -6.41
N PHE A 479 -11.61 3.49 -6.00
CA PHE A 479 -12.25 4.60 -6.71
C PHE A 479 -11.58 4.91 -8.05
N MET A 480 -10.26 4.73 -8.18
CA MET A 480 -9.58 4.76 -9.47
C MET A 480 -10.16 3.70 -10.43
N THR A 481 -10.37 2.49 -9.92
CA THR A 481 -10.94 1.37 -10.70
C THR A 481 -12.40 1.62 -11.07
N ILE A 482 -13.22 2.07 -10.11
CA ILE A 482 -14.63 2.43 -10.33
C ILE A 482 -14.71 3.53 -11.41
N GLY A 483 -13.89 4.58 -11.29
CA GLY A 483 -13.79 5.64 -12.27
C GLY A 483 -13.49 5.11 -13.67
N LEU A 484 -12.45 4.29 -13.81
CA LEU A 484 -12.06 3.71 -15.10
C LEU A 484 -13.20 2.86 -15.72
N LEU A 485 -13.88 2.04 -14.91
CA LEU A 485 -15.01 1.22 -15.37
C LEU A 485 -16.22 2.09 -15.77
N LEU A 486 -16.50 3.17 -15.04
CA LEU A 486 -17.54 4.15 -15.41
C LEU A 486 -17.21 4.83 -16.74
N GLY A 487 -15.96 5.25 -16.94
CA GLY A 487 -15.48 5.82 -18.20
C GLY A 487 -15.60 4.85 -19.38
N LEU A 488 -15.37 3.56 -19.14
CA LEU A 488 -15.49 2.50 -20.14
C LEU A 488 -16.95 2.17 -20.50
N GLN A 489 -17.83 2.08 -19.49
CA GLN A 489 -19.23 1.69 -19.68
C GLN A 489 -20.10 2.86 -20.15
N ARG A 490 -19.81 4.08 -19.67
CA ARG A 490 -20.62 5.28 -19.89
C ARG A 490 -19.72 6.47 -20.31
N PRO A 491 -18.97 6.39 -21.42
CA PRO A 491 -18.02 7.43 -21.83
C PRO A 491 -18.66 8.81 -22.05
N TYR A 492 -19.91 8.85 -22.55
CA TYR A 492 -20.66 10.09 -22.73
C TYR A 492 -21.04 10.76 -21.40
N LEU A 493 -21.34 9.97 -20.37
CA LEU A 493 -21.63 10.49 -19.04
C LEU A 493 -20.35 11.02 -18.39
N ALA A 494 -19.26 10.26 -18.50
CA ALA A 494 -17.94 10.66 -17.99
C ALA A 494 -17.45 11.98 -18.60
N GLY A 495 -17.68 12.19 -19.89
CA GLY A 495 -17.35 13.45 -20.60
C GLY A 495 -18.45 14.52 -20.54
N SER A 496 -19.43 14.44 -19.65
CA SER A 496 -20.52 15.41 -19.55
C SER A 496 -20.18 16.58 -18.63
N TRP A 497 -20.85 17.73 -18.84
CA TRP A 497 -20.74 18.89 -17.94
C TRP A 497 -21.16 18.60 -16.50
N LEU A 498 -22.10 17.67 -16.29
CA LEU A 498 -22.49 17.24 -14.94
C LEU A 498 -21.36 16.48 -14.25
N ALA A 499 -20.75 15.51 -14.92
CA ALA A 499 -19.61 14.78 -14.38
C ALA A 499 -18.42 15.72 -14.12
N TYR A 500 -18.17 16.67 -15.02
CA TYR A 500 -17.17 17.72 -14.81
C TYR A 500 -17.46 18.58 -13.58
N ALA A 501 -18.71 19.04 -13.40
CA ALA A 501 -19.10 19.82 -12.22
C ALA A 501 -18.91 19.02 -10.92
N LEU A 502 -19.22 17.72 -10.91
CA LEU A 502 -18.96 16.84 -9.77
C LEU A 502 -17.45 16.66 -9.52
N GLY A 503 -16.65 16.52 -10.58
CA GLY A 503 -15.19 16.50 -10.48
C GLY A 503 -14.63 17.80 -9.88
N CYS A 504 -15.13 18.96 -10.32
CA CYS A 504 -14.77 20.26 -9.75
C CYS A 504 -15.16 20.38 -8.28
N ALA A 505 -16.35 19.90 -7.91
CA ALA A 505 -16.77 19.87 -6.51
C ALA A 505 -15.86 18.96 -5.67
N GLY A 506 -15.48 17.79 -6.17
CA GLY A 506 -14.52 16.89 -5.51
C GLY A 506 -13.15 17.53 -5.31
N ALA A 507 -12.62 18.17 -6.37
CA ALA A 507 -11.37 18.92 -6.32
C ALA A 507 -11.42 20.08 -5.30
N ALA A 508 -12.51 20.84 -5.26
CA ALA A 508 -12.71 21.92 -4.30
C ALA A 508 -12.80 21.39 -2.85
N VAL A 509 -13.52 20.28 -2.63
CA VAL A 509 -13.63 19.66 -1.31
C VAL A 509 -12.27 19.14 -0.82
N LEU A 510 -11.48 18.48 -1.68
CA LEU A 510 -10.12 18.05 -1.35
C LEU A 510 -9.21 19.24 -0.98
N THR A 511 -9.35 20.36 -1.71
CA THR A 511 -8.48 21.54 -1.52
C THR A 511 -8.85 22.32 -0.25
N LEU A 512 -10.13 22.39 0.10
CA LEU A 512 -10.64 23.30 1.13
C LEU A 512 -10.98 22.61 2.46
N ARG A 513 -11.07 21.28 2.49
CA ARG A 513 -11.48 20.49 3.66
C ARG A 513 -10.42 19.46 4.02
N HIS A 514 -10.35 19.12 5.31
CA HIS A 514 -9.43 18.12 5.84
C HIS A 514 -10.18 16.86 6.33
N ASN A 515 -9.43 15.89 6.87
CA ASN A 515 -9.93 14.62 7.39
C ASN A 515 -10.80 13.86 6.37
N TRP A 516 -11.76 13.07 6.86
CA TRP A 516 -12.67 12.28 6.03
C TRP A 516 -13.46 13.11 5.00
N ILE A 517 -13.84 14.35 5.31
CA ILE A 517 -14.59 15.20 4.38
C ILE A 517 -13.71 15.56 3.18
N GLY A 518 -12.47 16.00 3.43
CA GLY A 518 -11.49 16.23 2.36
C GLY A 518 -11.23 14.97 1.55
N TYR A 519 -11.11 13.82 2.22
CA TYR A 519 -10.88 12.54 1.54
C TYR A 519 -12.06 12.08 0.68
N CYS A 520 -13.30 12.35 1.05
CA CYS A 520 -14.45 12.12 0.16
C CYS A 520 -14.32 12.93 -1.14
N GLY A 521 -13.80 14.16 -1.06
CA GLY A 521 -13.42 14.96 -2.23
C GLY A 521 -12.32 14.29 -3.06
N ALA A 522 -11.29 13.74 -2.40
CA ALA A 522 -10.21 12.96 -3.02
C ALA A 522 -10.74 11.76 -3.82
N LEU A 523 -11.64 10.98 -3.24
CA LEU A 523 -12.24 9.81 -3.88
C LEU A 523 -13.07 10.21 -5.11
N ALA A 524 -13.83 11.32 -5.02
CA ALA A 524 -14.61 11.84 -6.14
C ALA A 524 -13.72 12.30 -7.31
N ILE A 525 -12.64 13.06 -7.04
CA ILE A 525 -11.72 13.49 -8.10
C ILE A 525 -10.92 12.32 -8.67
N ALA A 526 -10.53 11.33 -7.86
CA ALA A 526 -9.86 10.11 -8.32
C ALA A 526 -10.71 9.33 -9.32
N ALA A 527 -11.99 9.10 -8.98
CA ALA A 527 -12.93 8.44 -9.88
C ALA A 527 -13.15 9.26 -11.16
N TYR A 528 -13.25 10.59 -11.06
CA TYR A 528 -13.45 11.45 -12.21
C TYR A 528 -12.26 11.45 -13.19
N LEU A 529 -11.03 11.61 -12.68
CA LEU A 529 -9.81 11.58 -13.51
C LEU A 529 -9.67 10.24 -14.26
N MET A 530 -9.91 9.12 -13.56
CA MET A 530 -9.86 7.80 -14.19
C MET A 530 -11.00 7.58 -15.19
N ALA A 531 -12.20 8.11 -14.92
CA ALA A 531 -13.31 8.06 -15.87
C ALA A 531 -13.05 8.84 -17.16
N LEU A 532 -12.26 9.91 -17.10
CA LEU A 532 -11.87 10.70 -18.27
C LEU A 532 -10.81 10.06 -19.15
N CYS A 533 -10.07 9.06 -18.66
CA CYS A 533 -8.99 8.42 -19.42
C CYS A 533 -9.46 7.89 -20.78
N VAL A 534 -10.54 7.09 -20.80
CA VAL A 534 -11.08 6.52 -22.04
C VAL A 534 -11.56 7.60 -23.01
N PRO A 535 -12.48 8.52 -22.66
CA PRO A 535 -13.00 9.51 -23.61
C PRO A 535 -11.95 10.53 -24.08
N ILE A 536 -11.13 11.11 -23.19
CA ILE A 536 -10.15 12.14 -23.59
C ILE A 536 -9.01 11.54 -24.43
N VAL A 537 -8.42 10.43 -23.99
CA VAL A 537 -7.26 9.84 -24.70
C VAL A 537 -7.70 9.27 -26.05
N SER A 538 -8.87 8.65 -26.13
CA SER A 538 -9.39 8.13 -27.41
C SER A 538 -9.72 9.26 -28.39
N HIS A 539 -10.18 10.41 -27.89
CA HIS A 539 -10.43 11.59 -28.69
C HIS A 539 -9.13 12.22 -29.20
N ALA A 540 -8.11 12.34 -28.33
CA ALA A 540 -6.78 12.82 -28.69
C ALA A 540 -6.10 11.95 -29.74
N ALA A 541 -6.21 10.62 -29.62
CA ALA A 541 -5.63 9.65 -30.54
C ALA A 541 -6.08 9.81 -32.00
N ARG A 542 -7.29 10.34 -32.21
CA ARG A 542 -7.88 10.56 -33.54
C ARG A 542 -7.53 11.92 -34.15
N LYS A 543 -6.78 12.76 -33.44
CA LYS A 543 -6.37 14.11 -33.87
C LYS A 543 -4.89 14.13 -34.25
N SER A 544 -4.36 15.33 -34.55
CA SER A 544 -2.92 15.54 -34.77
C SER A 544 -2.14 15.09 -33.53
N PRO A 545 -1.30 14.04 -33.60
CA PRO A 545 -0.60 13.53 -32.43
C PRO A 545 0.43 14.53 -31.90
N ALA A 546 1.03 15.33 -32.80
CA ALA A 546 1.97 16.39 -32.41
C ALA A 546 1.30 17.51 -31.62
N THR A 547 0.06 17.87 -31.97
CA THR A 547 -0.69 18.89 -31.23
C THR A 547 -1.28 18.28 -29.96
N SER A 548 -2.08 17.23 -30.07
CA SER A 548 -2.82 16.69 -28.92
C SER A 548 -1.91 16.11 -27.83
N PHE A 549 -0.82 15.42 -28.19
CA PHE A 549 0.14 14.90 -27.21
C PHE A 549 1.37 15.81 -27.04
N GLY A 550 1.94 16.37 -28.11
CA GLY A 550 3.13 17.22 -28.01
C GLY A 550 2.87 18.53 -27.27
N LEU A 551 1.86 19.33 -27.71
CA LEU A 551 1.46 20.52 -26.96
C LEU A 551 0.83 20.15 -25.61
N GLY A 552 0.10 19.04 -25.52
CA GLY A 552 -0.46 18.57 -24.26
C GLY A 552 0.62 18.29 -23.21
N PHE A 553 1.74 17.67 -23.61
CA PHE A 553 2.84 17.35 -22.71
C PHE A 553 3.66 18.61 -22.37
N LEU A 554 3.72 19.59 -23.27
CA LEU A 554 4.29 20.91 -22.97
C LEU A 554 3.47 21.63 -21.89
N LEU A 555 2.14 21.68 -22.04
CA LEU A 555 1.26 22.28 -21.03
C LEU A 555 1.29 21.50 -19.70
N TYR A 556 1.40 20.16 -19.76
CA TYR A 556 1.64 19.34 -18.58
C TYR A 556 2.95 19.73 -17.87
N ASN A 557 4.04 19.96 -18.61
CA ASN A 557 5.30 20.42 -18.00
C ASN A 557 5.15 21.81 -17.35
N VAL A 558 4.38 22.72 -17.95
CA VAL A 558 4.05 24.01 -17.30
C VAL A 558 3.31 23.77 -15.98
N MET A 559 2.37 22.83 -15.94
CA MET A 559 1.68 22.46 -14.70
C MET A 559 2.61 21.81 -13.66
N VAL A 560 3.55 20.96 -14.08
CA VAL A 560 4.58 20.38 -13.20
C VAL A 560 5.46 21.47 -12.61
N LEU A 561 5.93 22.43 -13.42
CA LEU A 561 6.72 23.55 -12.94
C LEU A 561 5.89 24.46 -12.00
N PHE A 562 4.64 24.74 -12.36
CA PHE A 562 3.73 25.50 -11.50
C PHE A 562 3.53 24.83 -10.14
N HIS A 563 3.39 23.50 -10.12
CA HIS A 563 3.32 22.70 -8.89
C HIS A 563 4.60 22.77 -8.03
N VAL A 564 5.78 23.05 -8.62
CA VAL A 564 7.03 23.31 -7.90
C VAL A 564 7.10 24.75 -7.40
N TRP A 565 6.67 25.72 -8.22
CA TRP A 565 6.75 27.15 -7.89
C TRP A 565 5.97 27.53 -6.64
N VAL A 566 4.86 26.83 -6.34
CA VAL A 566 4.05 27.14 -5.15
C VAL A 566 4.73 26.80 -3.82
N VAL A 567 5.81 26.00 -3.83
CA VAL A 567 6.60 25.62 -2.64
C VAL A 567 8.04 26.12 -2.71
N ALA A 568 8.70 25.94 -3.85
CA ALA A 568 10.08 26.38 -4.06
C ALA A 568 10.17 27.85 -4.50
N TYR A 569 9.19 28.69 -4.12
CA TYR A 569 9.05 30.06 -4.60
C TYR A 569 10.26 30.94 -4.29
N ALA A 570 11.05 30.62 -3.25
CA ALA A 570 12.27 31.33 -2.91
C ALA A 570 13.42 31.08 -3.90
N PHE A 571 13.44 29.93 -4.59
CA PHE A 571 14.57 29.50 -5.45
C PHE A 571 14.32 29.69 -6.95
N VAL A 572 13.07 29.91 -7.34
CA VAL A 572 12.67 29.89 -8.75
C VAL A 572 12.25 31.28 -9.23
N PRO A 573 12.77 31.76 -10.39
CA PRO A 573 12.34 33.03 -10.97
C PRO A 573 10.82 33.07 -11.18
N GLY A 574 10.17 34.11 -10.65
CA GLY A 574 8.70 34.28 -10.72
C GLY A 574 7.92 33.47 -9.68
N GLY A 575 8.57 32.63 -8.88
CA GLY A 575 7.98 31.88 -7.78
C GLY A 575 7.16 32.72 -6.79
N PRO A 576 7.65 33.90 -6.34
CA PRO A 576 6.91 34.73 -5.39
C PRO A 576 5.51 35.17 -5.87
N LEU A 577 5.26 35.19 -7.18
CA LEU A 577 3.96 35.56 -7.75
C LEU A 577 2.87 34.50 -7.47
N VAL A 578 3.28 33.26 -7.21
CA VAL A 578 2.39 32.12 -7.01
C VAL A 578 2.64 31.40 -5.67
N ARG A 579 3.33 32.07 -4.75
CA ARG A 579 3.61 31.58 -3.40
C ARG A 579 2.35 31.04 -2.74
N GLU A 580 2.42 29.79 -2.28
CA GLU A 580 1.37 29.12 -1.52
C GLU A 580 0.03 28.94 -2.29
N ARG A 581 0.04 28.99 -3.63
CA ARG A 581 -1.17 28.89 -4.47
C ARG A 581 -1.48 27.50 -5.03
N THR A 582 -1.52 26.48 -4.17
CA THR A 582 -1.96 25.13 -4.59
C THR A 582 -3.41 25.13 -5.09
N ASP A 583 -4.24 26.03 -4.59
CA ASP A 583 -5.60 26.29 -5.09
C ASP A 583 -5.61 26.70 -6.56
N TRP A 584 -4.66 27.54 -6.99
CA TRP A 584 -4.52 27.93 -8.40
C TRP A 584 -4.04 26.76 -9.26
N VAL A 585 -3.13 25.93 -8.76
CA VAL A 585 -2.69 24.70 -9.46
C VAL A 585 -3.88 23.77 -9.71
N MET A 586 -4.72 23.55 -8.69
CA MET A 586 -5.94 22.75 -8.80
C MET A 586 -6.95 23.39 -9.77
N LEU A 587 -7.16 24.71 -9.69
CA LEU A 587 -8.04 25.43 -10.60
C LEU A 587 -7.57 25.32 -12.06
N SER A 588 -6.27 25.53 -12.32
CA SER A 588 -5.68 25.41 -13.66
C SER A 588 -5.80 23.99 -14.21
N MET A 589 -5.56 22.95 -13.39
CA MET A 589 -5.80 21.56 -13.80
C MET A 589 -7.26 21.35 -14.21
N MET A 590 -8.22 21.81 -13.41
CA MET A 590 -9.65 21.65 -13.73
C MET A 590 -10.06 22.46 -14.96
N LEU A 591 -9.54 23.67 -15.15
CA LEU A 591 -9.79 24.48 -16.36
C LEU A 591 -9.26 23.78 -17.63
N LEU A 592 -8.05 23.21 -17.56
CA LEU A 592 -7.47 22.44 -18.66
C LEU A 592 -8.32 21.20 -19.00
N LEU A 593 -8.80 20.48 -17.98
CA LEU A 593 -9.76 19.38 -18.16
C LEU A 593 -11.07 19.87 -18.77
N GLY A 594 -11.59 21.02 -18.32
CA GLY A 594 -12.79 21.66 -18.84
C GLY A 594 -12.70 22.00 -20.33
N CYS A 595 -11.53 22.45 -20.81
CA CYS A 595 -11.29 22.63 -22.25
C CYS A 595 -11.42 21.30 -23.03
N GLY A 596 -10.90 20.20 -22.49
CA GLY A 596 -11.04 18.87 -23.07
C GLY A 596 -12.49 18.38 -23.10
N VAL A 597 -13.23 18.59 -22.00
CA VAL A 597 -14.67 18.25 -21.89
C VAL A 597 -15.51 19.09 -22.84
N PHE A 598 -15.23 20.39 -22.96
CA PHE A 598 -15.91 21.27 -23.91
C PHE A 598 -15.76 20.74 -25.35
N ASP A 599 -14.53 20.40 -25.76
CA ASP A 599 -14.25 19.87 -27.09
C ASP A 599 -14.90 18.50 -27.34
N LEU A 600 -14.94 17.61 -26.32
CA LEU A 600 -15.70 16.36 -26.37
C LEU A 600 -17.20 16.61 -26.58
N SER A 601 -17.78 17.54 -25.82
CA SER A 601 -19.22 17.86 -25.87
C SER A 601 -19.65 18.56 -27.16
N SER A 602 -18.71 19.27 -27.81
CA SER A 602 -18.95 20.00 -29.05
C SER A 602 -18.83 19.12 -30.30
N THR A 603 -18.35 17.89 -30.16
CA THR A 603 -18.16 16.97 -31.29
C THR A 603 -19.40 16.08 -31.49
N PRO A 604 -20.11 16.14 -32.64
CA PRO A 604 -21.31 15.34 -32.86
C PRO A 604 -21.00 13.83 -32.91
N PRO A 605 -21.88 12.97 -32.35
CA PRO A 605 -21.71 11.53 -32.41
C PRO A 605 -21.70 11.04 -33.87
N ARG A 606 -20.93 9.97 -34.14
CA ARG A 606 -20.78 9.41 -35.49
C ARG A 606 -22.14 8.91 -36.02
N PRO A 607 -22.66 9.42 -37.16
CA PRO A 607 -23.76 8.75 -37.86
C PRO A 607 -23.35 7.32 -38.18
N GLN A 608 -24.15 6.37 -37.71
CA GLN A 608 -24.10 4.98 -38.17
C GLN A 608 -24.48 4.96 -39.64
N SER A 609 -23.81 4.12 -40.44
CA SER A 609 -24.09 4.01 -41.88
C SER A 609 -25.59 3.84 -42.15
N PRO A 610 -26.17 4.57 -43.13
CA PRO A 610 -27.63 4.61 -43.34
C PRO A 610 -28.27 3.27 -43.78
N ASN A 611 -27.47 2.22 -43.99
CA ASN A 611 -27.93 0.88 -44.40
C ASN A 611 -28.13 -0.10 -43.24
N MET A 612 -28.10 0.33 -41.99
CA MET A 612 -28.52 -0.51 -40.86
C MET A 612 -29.81 0.04 -40.29
N THR A 613 -30.92 -0.62 -40.60
CA THR A 613 -32.20 -0.46 -39.87
C THR A 613 -31.91 -0.46 -38.38
N ALA A 614 -32.35 0.60 -37.69
CA ALA A 614 -32.11 0.84 -36.28
C ALA A 614 -32.34 -0.44 -35.45
N PRO A 615 -31.30 -1.03 -34.83
CA PRO A 615 -31.53 -2.04 -33.82
C PRO A 615 -31.95 -1.29 -32.54
N GLN A 616 -33.11 -1.65 -32.02
CA GLN A 616 -33.54 -1.35 -30.66
C GLN A 616 -32.39 -1.56 -29.67
N MET A 617 -32.36 -0.75 -28.61
CA MET A 617 -31.36 -0.74 -27.53
C MET A 617 -31.23 -2.09 -26.79
N ALA A 618 -30.69 -3.11 -27.45
CA ALA A 618 -30.23 -4.32 -26.79
C ALA A 618 -28.89 -4.01 -26.08
N PRO A 619 -28.66 -4.50 -24.85
CA PRO A 619 -27.39 -4.30 -24.15
C PRO A 619 -26.26 -4.92 -24.99
N ARG A 620 -25.36 -4.07 -25.51
CA ARG A 620 -24.14 -4.51 -26.20
C ARG A 620 -23.35 -5.40 -25.25
N ARG A 621 -23.24 -6.69 -25.55
CA ARG A 621 -22.40 -7.62 -24.78
C ARG A 621 -20.97 -7.05 -24.69
N PRO A 622 -20.32 -7.07 -23.51
CA PRO A 622 -18.96 -6.57 -23.38
C PRO A 622 -18.04 -7.39 -24.29
N SER A 623 -17.29 -6.69 -25.13
CA SER A 623 -16.25 -7.28 -25.98
C SER A 623 -15.25 -8.05 -25.15
N GLN A 624 -14.59 -9.03 -25.77
CA GLN A 624 -13.70 -9.97 -25.10
C GLN A 624 -12.58 -9.24 -24.32
N HIS A 625 -11.93 -8.24 -24.92
CA HIS A 625 -10.86 -7.46 -24.27
C HIS A 625 -11.34 -6.68 -23.03
N ARG A 626 -12.57 -6.14 -23.03
CA ARG A 626 -13.16 -5.46 -21.86
C ARG A 626 -13.32 -6.41 -20.68
N ARG A 627 -13.62 -7.68 -20.93
CA ARG A 627 -13.73 -8.70 -19.88
C ARG A 627 -12.37 -9.02 -19.27
N TYR A 628 -11.33 -9.21 -20.08
CA TYR A 628 -9.98 -9.45 -19.56
C TYR A 628 -9.43 -8.25 -18.79
N HIS A 629 -9.63 -7.03 -19.27
CA HIS A 629 -9.22 -5.83 -18.54
C HIS A 629 -10.03 -5.65 -17.24
N GLY A 630 -11.33 -5.96 -17.25
CA GLY A 630 -12.15 -5.98 -16.03
C GLY A 630 -11.69 -7.03 -15.02
N ALA A 631 -11.34 -8.24 -15.47
CA ALA A 631 -10.77 -9.29 -14.63
C ALA A 631 -9.38 -8.91 -14.09
N ALA A 632 -8.54 -8.27 -14.92
CA ALA A 632 -7.24 -7.77 -14.51
C ALA A 632 -7.38 -6.63 -13.50
N ALA A 633 -8.34 -5.72 -13.68
CA ALA A 633 -8.65 -4.67 -12.70
C ALA A 633 -9.06 -5.27 -11.34
N LEU A 634 -9.91 -6.30 -11.36
CA LEU A 634 -10.26 -7.05 -10.14
C LEU A 634 -9.02 -7.69 -9.50
N LEU A 635 -8.16 -8.34 -10.29
CA LEU A 635 -6.91 -8.94 -9.80
C LEU A 635 -6.00 -7.89 -9.17
N VAL A 636 -5.82 -6.72 -9.79
CA VAL A 636 -4.99 -5.63 -9.23
C VAL A 636 -5.56 -5.14 -7.90
N ASN A 637 -6.88 -5.02 -7.76
CA ASN A 637 -7.50 -4.66 -6.47
C ASN A 637 -7.35 -5.76 -5.42
N ILE A 638 -7.40 -7.04 -5.81
CA ILE A 638 -7.10 -8.15 -4.90
C ILE A 638 -5.64 -8.08 -4.44
N LEU A 639 -4.69 -7.85 -5.36
CA LEU A 639 -3.28 -7.66 -5.02
C LEU A 639 -3.09 -6.47 -4.08
N PHE A 640 -3.83 -5.37 -4.28
CA PHE A 640 -3.83 -4.24 -3.36
C PHE A 640 -4.33 -4.66 -1.97
N ALA A 641 -5.48 -5.32 -1.88
CA ALA A 641 -6.02 -5.78 -0.60
C ALA A 641 -5.07 -6.73 0.14
N LEU A 642 -4.42 -7.64 -0.59
CA LEU A 642 -3.37 -8.52 -0.04
C LEU A 642 -2.16 -7.72 0.46
N ALA A 643 -1.74 -6.69 -0.28
CA ALA A 643 -0.69 -5.78 0.17
C ALA A 643 -1.09 -5.01 1.43
N THR A 644 -2.36 -4.59 1.55
CA THR A 644 -2.87 -3.92 2.76
C THR A 644 -2.80 -4.83 3.97
N VAL A 645 -3.20 -6.11 3.82
CA VAL A 645 -3.10 -7.10 4.89
C VAL A 645 -1.64 -7.36 5.28
N ARG A 646 -0.72 -7.42 4.30
CA ARG A 646 0.72 -7.56 4.56
C ARG A 646 1.33 -6.35 5.27
N ARG A 647 0.79 -5.15 5.05
CA ARG A 647 1.25 -3.88 5.61
C ARG A 647 0.55 -3.47 6.91
N VAL A 648 -0.24 -4.35 7.51
CA VAL A 648 -0.78 -4.10 8.85
C VAL A 648 0.41 -3.97 9.82
N PRO A 649 0.58 -2.84 10.51
CA PRO A 649 1.71 -2.63 11.40
C PRO A 649 1.75 -3.68 12.52
N SER A 650 2.95 -4.10 12.92
CA SER A 650 3.16 -5.05 14.03
C SER A 650 2.77 -4.49 15.40
N ASN A 651 2.51 -3.18 15.51
CA ASN A 651 2.20 -2.46 16.75
C ASN A 651 3.23 -2.69 17.88
N ASP A 652 4.49 -2.98 17.54
CA ASP A 652 5.56 -3.17 18.52
C ASP A 652 6.18 -1.82 18.92
N TYR A 653 5.39 -1.08 19.71
CA TYR A 653 5.70 0.27 20.19
C TYR A 653 6.58 0.27 21.44
N GLN A 654 7.33 -0.81 21.71
CA GLN A 654 8.14 -0.91 22.93
C GLN A 654 9.38 0.00 22.87
N PRO A 655 9.63 0.81 23.92
CA PRO A 655 10.86 1.59 24.03
C PRO A 655 12.06 0.67 24.31
N HIS A 656 13.26 1.11 23.95
CA HIS A 656 14.48 0.31 24.06
C HIS A 656 14.92 0.09 25.52
N HIS A 657 14.81 1.12 26.35
CA HIS A 657 15.29 1.12 27.74
C HIS A 657 14.18 1.53 28.72
N GLY A 658 13.05 0.80 28.64
CA GLY A 658 11.84 1.09 29.42
C GLY A 658 12.01 1.03 30.94
N GLU A 659 12.80 0.07 31.43
CA GLU A 659 13.06 -0.14 32.86
C GLU A 659 13.81 1.03 33.51
N ASP A 660 14.65 1.72 32.74
CA ASP A 660 15.41 2.90 33.17
C ASP A 660 14.62 4.20 33.02
N ARG A 661 13.35 4.14 32.60
CA ARG A 661 12.50 5.29 32.27
C ARG A 661 13.18 6.27 31.30
N LEU A 662 13.92 5.74 30.32
CA LEU A 662 14.69 6.53 29.36
C LEU A 662 13.88 6.92 28.13
N ILE A 663 14.18 8.10 27.60
CA ILE A 663 13.88 8.50 26.22
C ILE A 663 15.20 8.68 25.50
N THR A 664 15.43 7.93 24.43
CA THR A 664 16.48 8.20 23.46
C THR A 664 15.89 9.04 22.32
N ALA A 665 16.19 10.34 22.31
CA ALA A 665 15.62 11.30 21.37
C ALA A 665 16.65 11.75 20.32
N GLY A 666 16.27 11.78 19.04
CA GLY A 666 17.16 12.19 17.96
C GLY A 666 16.54 13.17 16.97
N ILE A 667 17.38 13.95 16.30
CA ILE A 667 16.98 14.84 15.20
C ILE A 667 17.85 14.54 13.98
N TRP A 668 17.23 14.53 12.80
CA TRP A 668 17.96 14.32 11.56
C TRP A 668 17.30 14.97 10.35
N THR A 669 18.05 15.77 9.59
CA THR A 669 17.65 16.24 8.25
C THR A 669 18.00 15.20 7.19
N VAL A 670 16.99 14.65 6.53
CA VAL A 670 17.15 13.41 5.74
C VAL A 670 17.25 13.62 4.24
N HIS A 671 17.34 14.88 3.80
CA HIS A 671 17.56 15.27 2.41
C HIS A 671 16.68 14.51 1.42
N PHE A 672 15.37 14.44 1.74
CA PHE A 672 14.35 13.78 0.92
C PHE A 672 14.60 12.28 0.64
N SER A 673 15.38 11.63 1.50
CA SER A 673 15.72 10.20 1.43
C SER A 673 16.45 9.79 0.14
N LEU A 674 17.33 10.67 -0.35
CA LEU A 674 18.29 10.36 -1.39
C LEU A 674 19.71 10.50 -0.83
N ASP A 675 20.54 9.50 -1.08
CA ASP A 675 21.95 9.56 -0.70
C ASP A 675 22.79 10.34 -1.72
N ASN A 676 24.06 10.55 -1.39
CA ASN A 676 25.00 11.29 -2.24
C ASN A 676 25.19 10.71 -3.65
N ASP A 677 24.77 9.46 -3.91
CA ASP A 677 24.88 8.78 -5.20
C ASP A 677 23.51 8.63 -5.90
N MET A 678 22.51 9.40 -5.45
CA MET A 678 21.13 9.41 -5.93
C MET A 678 20.42 8.05 -5.76
N TRP A 679 20.78 7.30 -4.73
CA TRP A 679 20.05 6.09 -4.32
C TRP A 679 19.07 6.40 -3.21
N SER A 680 17.98 5.62 -3.19
CA SER A 680 17.04 5.63 -2.07
C SER A 680 17.74 5.21 -0.77
N SER A 681 17.65 6.03 0.28
CA SER A 681 18.43 5.86 1.52
C SER A 681 17.63 5.32 2.71
N GLU A 682 16.33 5.03 2.57
CA GLU A 682 15.42 4.70 3.67
C GLU A 682 15.86 3.47 4.46
N ASN A 683 16.35 2.41 3.79
CA ASN A 683 16.85 1.21 4.48
C ASN A 683 18.06 1.51 5.37
N ARG A 684 18.94 2.40 4.92
CA ARG A 684 20.13 2.80 5.68
C ARG A 684 19.75 3.69 6.86
N MET A 685 18.78 4.58 6.66
CA MET A 685 18.20 5.38 7.72
C MET A 685 17.54 4.50 8.80
N ARG A 686 16.70 3.53 8.41
CA ARG A 686 16.11 2.55 9.33
C ARG A 686 17.17 1.86 10.17
N ASN A 687 18.22 1.34 9.53
CA ASN A 687 19.28 0.63 10.26
C ASN A 687 19.95 1.53 11.30
N LEU A 688 20.27 2.78 10.93
CA LEU A 688 20.91 3.71 11.86
C LEU A 688 19.99 4.07 13.03
N ILE A 689 18.71 4.36 12.75
CA ILE A 689 17.72 4.70 13.79
C ILE A 689 17.52 3.53 14.76
N GLN A 690 17.42 2.31 14.23
CA GLN A 690 17.27 1.09 15.02
C GLN A 690 18.50 0.77 15.87
N GLU A 691 19.69 0.83 15.27
CA GLU A 691 20.95 0.50 15.95
C GLU A 691 21.38 1.57 16.95
N MET A 692 20.95 2.83 16.76
CA MET A 692 21.10 3.89 17.77
C MET A 692 20.03 3.85 18.86
N GLU A 693 19.10 2.90 18.79
CA GLU A 693 18.06 2.67 19.81
C GLU A 693 17.17 3.90 20.06
N LEU A 694 16.81 4.62 18.99
CA LEU A 694 15.97 5.83 19.09
C LEU A 694 14.53 5.48 19.45
N ASP A 695 14.04 6.09 20.55
CA ASP A 695 12.65 5.99 20.98
C ASP A 695 11.79 7.10 20.39
N VAL A 696 12.36 8.30 20.21
CA VAL A 696 11.68 9.46 19.61
C VAL A 696 12.61 10.09 18.59
N VAL A 697 12.14 10.34 17.36
CA VAL A 697 12.96 10.97 16.33
C VAL A 697 12.18 12.01 15.55
N GLY A 698 12.75 13.21 15.45
CA GLY A 698 12.32 14.26 14.54
C GLY A 698 13.07 14.12 13.22
N LEU A 699 12.34 14.07 12.10
CA LEU A 699 12.93 14.01 10.76
C LEU A 699 12.53 15.25 9.97
N LEU A 700 13.49 15.89 9.32
CA LEU A 700 13.26 17.11 8.53
C LEU A 700 13.53 16.86 7.04
N GLU A 701 12.95 17.69 6.17
CA GLU A 701 12.96 17.48 4.72
C GLU A 701 12.29 16.18 4.29
N THR A 702 11.08 15.98 4.80
CA THR A 702 10.28 14.74 4.68
C THR A 702 9.09 14.84 3.74
N ASP A 703 8.81 16.01 3.13
CA ASP A 703 7.74 16.14 2.12
C ASP A 703 8.15 15.51 0.79
N LEU A 704 7.73 14.26 0.59
CA LEU A 704 7.99 13.46 -0.60
C LEU A 704 6.75 13.27 -1.49
N GLN A 705 5.64 13.94 -1.17
CA GLN A 705 4.34 13.77 -1.83
C GLN A 705 4.11 14.77 -2.97
N ARG A 706 5.18 15.02 -3.73
CA ARG A 706 5.20 15.88 -4.91
C ARG A 706 5.74 15.13 -6.11
N ILE A 707 5.36 15.54 -7.32
CA ILE A 707 5.86 14.96 -8.58
C ILE A 707 7.40 14.92 -8.61
N ILE A 708 8.05 16.00 -8.16
CA ILE A 708 9.53 16.08 -8.11
C ILE A 708 10.17 15.10 -7.13
N MET A 709 9.41 14.54 -6.19
CA MET A 709 9.85 13.54 -5.22
C MET A 709 9.25 12.14 -5.50
N GLY A 710 8.57 11.97 -6.64
CA GLY A 710 8.03 10.68 -7.07
C GLY A 710 6.75 10.26 -6.35
N ASN A 711 6.16 11.16 -5.54
CA ASN A 711 5.00 10.92 -4.67
C ASN A 711 5.20 9.68 -3.78
N ARG A 712 6.14 9.75 -2.84
CA ARG A 712 6.45 8.64 -1.91
C ARG A 712 6.37 9.11 -0.46
N ASP A 713 6.58 8.21 0.48
CA ASP A 713 6.54 8.48 1.92
C ASP A 713 7.53 7.60 2.70
N THR A 714 8.69 8.18 3.03
CA THR A 714 9.70 7.54 3.86
C THR A 714 9.25 7.39 5.31
N THR A 715 8.46 8.33 5.82
CA THR A 715 8.05 8.34 7.22
C THR A 715 7.14 7.16 7.53
N GLN A 716 6.27 6.80 6.58
CA GLN A 716 5.46 5.59 6.64
C GLN A 716 6.33 4.32 6.64
N PHE A 717 7.35 4.27 5.77
CA PHE A 717 8.27 3.13 5.71
C PHE A 717 8.98 2.93 7.06
N LEU A 718 9.52 4.00 7.65
CA LEU A 718 10.22 3.94 8.93
C LEU A 718 9.28 3.55 10.07
N ALA A 719 8.08 4.13 10.13
CA ALA A 719 7.09 3.81 11.16
C ALA A 719 6.69 2.33 11.16
N GLU A 720 6.44 1.76 9.97
CA GLU A 720 6.07 0.34 9.80
C GLU A 720 7.23 -0.60 10.15
N GLU A 721 8.47 -0.27 9.75
CA GLU A 721 9.64 -1.12 9.97
C GLU A 721 10.19 -1.05 11.40
N LEU A 722 10.12 0.12 12.02
CA LEU A 722 10.65 0.35 13.36
C LEU A 722 9.58 0.11 14.44
N GLY A 723 8.30 -0.04 14.08
CA GLY A 723 7.21 -0.17 15.04
C GLY A 723 7.02 1.11 15.85
N MET A 724 6.82 2.24 15.17
CA MET A 724 6.68 3.56 15.80
C MET A 724 5.35 4.21 15.41
N TYR A 725 4.76 4.97 16.33
CA TYR A 725 3.76 5.98 16.00
C TYR A 725 4.40 7.03 15.11
N VAL A 726 3.62 7.59 14.20
CA VAL A 726 4.09 8.63 13.29
C VAL A 726 3.08 9.76 13.21
N ASP A 727 3.57 10.98 13.34
CA ASP A 727 2.96 12.17 12.79
C ASP A 727 3.76 12.61 11.55
N TYR A 728 3.08 12.58 10.40
CA TYR A 728 3.64 12.95 9.09
C TYR A 728 3.95 14.46 8.96
N GLY A 729 3.46 15.28 9.90
CA GLY A 729 3.56 16.73 9.86
C GLY A 729 2.64 17.40 8.85
N PRO A 730 2.89 18.68 8.52
CA PRO A 730 2.07 19.42 7.57
C PRO A 730 2.04 18.73 6.20
N GLY A 731 0.84 18.53 5.64
CA GLY A 731 0.68 17.95 4.32
C GLY A 731 1.34 18.77 3.18
N PRO A 732 1.55 18.18 2.00
CA PRO A 732 2.19 18.86 0.85
C PRO A 732 1.40 20.08 0.35
N ASN A 733 0.11 20.22 0.70
CA ASN A 733 -0.69 21.41 0.43
C ASN A 733 -0.41 22.58 1.39
N LYS A 734 0.51 22.42 2.36
CA LYS A 734 0.94 23.46 3.32
C LYS A 734 2.27 24.14 2.94
N HIS A 735 2.84 23.79 1.78
CA HIS A 735 3.96 24.50 1.16
C HIS A 735 5.24 24.58 2.01
N THR A 736 5.51 23.53 2.78
CA THR A 736 6.76 23.35 3.54
C THR A 736 7.61 22.24 2.92
N TRP A 737 8.86 22.10 3.36
CA TRP A 737 9.73 20.97 3.00
C TRP A 737 9.49 19.71 3.86
N GLY A 738 8.56 19.78 4.81
CA GLY A 738 8.17 18.67 5.68
C GLY A 738 8.99 18.57 6.95
N ALA A 739 8.31 18.16 8.01
CA ALA A 739 8.87 17.74 9.29
C ALA A 739 8.01 16.58 9.76
N ALA A 740 8.59 15.55 10.36
CA ALA A 740 7.87 14.39 10.87
C ALA A 740 8.35 14.02 12.27
N LEU A 741 7.46 13.45 13.06
CA LEU A 741 7.75 12.92 14.39
C LEU A 741 7.44 11.42 14.39
N LEU A 742 8.44 10.60 14.72
CA LEU A 742 8.25 9.19 15.01
C LEU A 742 8.50 8.93 16.49
N SER A 743 7.68 8.08 17.11
CA SER A 743 7.74 7.81 18.54
C SER A 743 7.37 6.37 18.86
N LYS A 744 8.13 5.72 19.74
CA LYS A 744 7.74 4.48 20.43
C LYS A 744 6.64 4.73 21.45
N PHE A 745 6.56 5.92 22.00
CA PHE A 745 5.51 6.32 22.93
C PHE A 745 4.24 6.79 22.20
N PRO A 746 3.04 6.50 22.72
CA PRO A 746 1.78 6.96 22.13
C PRO A 746 1.74 8.48 21.95
N ILE A 747 1.41 8.94 20.75
CA ILE A 747 1.12 10.35 20.46
C ILE A 747 -0.34 10.63 20.82
N LEU A 748 -0.59 11.43 21.86
CA LEU A 748 -1.94 11.72 22.34
C LEU A 748 -2.58 12.88 21.57
N ASN A 749 -1.80 13.93 21.32
CA ASN A 749 -2.19 15.07 20.53
C ASN A 749 -0.99 15.54 19.69
N SER A 750 -1.28 16.19 18.57
CA SER A 750 -0.29 16.97 17.86
C SER A 750 -0.94 18.13 17.11
N THR A 751 -0.19 19.24 17.02
CA THR A 751 -0.58 20.46 16.30
C THR A 751 0.54 20.84 15.34
N HIS A 752 0.17 21.19 14.11
CA HIS A 752 1.11 21.66 13.10
C HIS A 752 1.07 23.18 13.01
N HIS A 753 2.23 23.80 13.13
CA HIS A 753 2.41 25.24 13.07
C HIS A 753 3.17 25.60 11.79
N LEU A 754 2.64 26.57 11.04
CA LEU A 754 3.34 27.21 9.93
C LEU A 754 3.83 28.57 10.44
N LEU A 755 5.14 28.71 10.59
CA LEU A 755 5.70 29.88 11.25
C LEU A 755 5.78 31.10 10.32
N PRO A 756 5.87 32.33 10.87
CA PRO A 756 5.96 33.54 10.08
C PRO A 756 7.12 33.51 9.10
N SER A 757 6.83 33.84 7.84
CA SER A 757 7.82 33.93 6.77
C SER A 757 7.45 35.05 5.80
N PRO A 758 7.82 36.31 6.10
CA PRO A 758 7.50 37.44 5.22
C PRO A 758 8.24 37.43 3.88
N VAL A 759 9.42 36.79 3.81
CA VAL A 759 10.28 36.83 2.61
C VAL A 759 10.68 35.44 2.12
N GLY A 760 11.19 34.62 3.03
CA GLY A 760 11.83 33.34 2.76
C GLY A 760 10.86 32.16 2.77
N GLU A 761 11.34 31.01 3.23
CA GLU A 761 10.57 29.76 3.26
C GLU A 761 9.62 29.65 4.46
N LEU A 762 8.46 29.01 4.24
CA LEU A 762 7.58 28.57 5.32
C LEU A 762 8.24 27.46 6.15
N ALA A 763 8.54 27.78 7.40
CA ALA A 763 9.09 26.86 8.37
C ALA A 763 7.99 26.04 9.07
N PRO A 764 8.02 24.69 9.01
CA PRO A 764 7.10 23.83 9.74
C PRO A 764 7.57 23.60 11.19
N ALA A 765 6.61 23.55 12.12
CA ALA A 765 6.82 22.97 13.44
C ALA A 765 5.69 21.99 13.83
N ILE A 766 6.04 20.93 14.54
CA ILE A 766 5.10 20.02 15.20
C ILE A 766 5.22 20.27 16.70
N HIS A 767 4.09 20.46 17.38
CA HIS A 767 3.99 20.35 18.85
C HIS A 767 3.14 19.13 19.15
N ALA A 768 3.73 18.10 19.77
CA ALA A 768 3.05 16.87 20.13
C ALA A 768 3.16 16.61 21.63
N THR A 769 2.13 16.02 22.23
CA THR A 769 2.19 15.45 23.59
C THR A 769 2.24 13.94 23.51
N LEU A 770 3.28 13.35 24.10
CA LEU A 770 3.49 11.91 24.23
C LEU A 770 3.11 11.41 25.63
N ASP A 771 2.61 10.18 25.73
CA ASP A 771 2.50 9.46 27.00
C ASP A 771 3.73 8.60 27.25
N VAL A 772 4.64 9.08 28.12
CA VAL A 772 5.93 8.45 28.38
C VAL A 772 5.96 7.95 29.82
N TYR A 773 5.89 6.64 30.02
CA TYR A 773 5.86 6.00 31.34
C TYR A 773 4.77 6.57 32.27
N GLY A 774 3.60 6.93 31.72
CA GLY A 774 2.49 7.54 32.46
C GLY A 774 2.64 9.05 32.72
N ARG A 775 3.70 9.68 32.18
CA ARG A 775 3.96 11.12 32.27
C ARG A 775 3.81 11.76 30.89
N LEU A 776 3.08 12.87 30.85
CA LEU A 776 2.93 13.65 29.62
C LEU A 776 4.20 14.45 29.33
N VAL A 777 4.80 14.22 28.16
CA VAL A 777 6.00 14.92 27.68
C VAL A 777 5.68 15.60 26.36
N ASP A 778 6.00 16.89 26.25
CA ASP A 778 5.82 17.63 25.00
C ASP A 778 7.07 17.53 24.11
N VAL A 779 6.90 17.16 22.85
CA VAL A 779 7.98 17.12 21.86
C VAL A 779 7.69 18.12 20.76
N PHE A 780 8.69 18.95 20.47
CA PHE A 780 8.67 19.92 19.40
C PHE A 780 9.61 19.47 18.29
N VAL A 781 9.13 19.37 17.05
CA VAL A 781 9.98 19.14 15.87
C VAL A 781 9.93 20.39 15.01
N PHE A 782 11.08 20.97 14.67
CA PHE A 782 11.12 22.28 14.00
C PHE A 782 12.21 22.39 12.93
N HIS A 783 11.85 22.87 11.74
CA HIS A 783 12.79 23.18 10.66
C HIS A 783 12.76 24.68 10.37
N SER A 784 13.81 25.41 10.81
CA SER A 784 13.92 26.85 10.60
C SER A 784 14.15 27.21 9.14
N GLY A 785 13.75 28.42 8.75
CA GLY A 785 14.04 29.00 7.44
C GLY A 785 15.54 29.27 7.22
N GLN A 786 15.88 29.56 5.97
CA GLN A 786 17.26 29.65 5.48
C GLN A 786 18.09 30.80 6.07
N GLU A 787 19.40 30.73 5.84
CA GLU A 787 20.35 31.71 6.39
C GLU A 787 20.12 33.12 5.83
N GLU A 788 19.76 33.20 4.55
CA GLU A 788 19.61 34.43 3.77
C GLU A 788 18.52 35.35 4.36
N ASP A 789 17.45 34.76 4.88
CA ASP A 789 16.26 35.48 5.34
C ASP A 789 16.29 35.73 6.85
N LYS A 790 17.13 36.70 7.26
CA LYS A 790 17.33 37.05 8.68
C LYS A 790 16.06 37.42 9.44
N LEU A 791 15.12 38.12 8.78
CA LEU A 791 13.85 38.52 9.40
C LEU A 791 12.96 37.32 9.69
N ASP A 792 12.88 36.38 8.75
CA ASP A 792 12.10 35.16 8.89
C ASP A 792 12.63 34.34 10.08
N ARG A 793 13.94 34.08 10.13
CA ARG A 793 14.57 33.37 11.27
C ARG A 793 14.35 34.07 12.61
N LEU A 794 14.37 35.40 12.63
CA LEU A 794 14.06 36.17 13.84
C LEU A 794 12.62 35.89 14.31
N LEU A 795 11.63 36.09 13.44
CA LEU A 795 10.22 35.90 13.77
C LEU A 795 9.89 34.44 14.12
N GLN A 796 10.52 33.49 13.43
CA GLN A 796 10.41 32.07 13.71
C GLN A 796 10.97 31.72 15.10
N SER A 797 12.13 32.28 15.46
CA SER A 797 12.73 32.06 16.79
C SER A 797 11.89 32.65 17.92
N GLU A 798 11.28 33.82 17.71
CA GLU A 798 10.36 34.44 18.68
C GLU A 798 9.09 33.61 18.86
N TYR A 799 8.52 33.10 17.76
CA TYR A 799 7.36 32.22 17.81
C TYR A 799 7.65 30.92 18.55
N MET A 800 8.76 30.25 18.22
CA MET A 800 9.14 28.99 18.88
C MET A 800 9.47 29.19 20.36
N SER A 801 10.15 30.28 20.72
CA SER A 801 10.43 30.61 22.11
C SER A 801 9.13 30.73 22.92
N GLY A 802 8.14 31.46 22.40
CA GLY A 802 6.83 31.57 23.04
C GLY A 802 6.05 30.25 23.06
N LEU A 803 6.10 29.46 21.99
CA LEU A 803 5.41 28.16 21.91
C LEU A 803 5.99 27.17 22.94
N MET A 804 7.31 27.03 23.02
CA MET A 804 7.96 26.18 24.03
C MET A 804 7.69 26.70 25.44
N GLY A 805 7.70 28.01 25.64
CA GLY A 805 7.36 28.65 26.92
C GLY A 805 5.91 28.46 27.38
N SER A 806 5.00 28.10 26.47
CA SER A 806 3.57 27.95 26.78
C SER A 806 3.22 26.68 27.55
N THR A 807 4.14 25.71 27.63
CA THR A 807 3.92 24.44 28.33
C THR A 807 4.72 24.34 29.64
N ASP A 808 4.08 23.82 30.68
CA ASP A 808 4.69 23.48 31.98
C ASP A 808 5.06 21.99 32.09
N LYS A 809 4.84 21.21 31.03
CA LYS A 809 5.24 19.80 30.95
C LYS A 809 6.74 19.68 30.68
N PRO A 810 7.37 18.55 31.08
CA PRO A 810 8.68 18.18 30.55
C PRO A 810 8.65 18.21 29.02
N ALA A 811 9.70 18.73 28.40
CA ALA A 811 9.70 18.90 26.96
C ALA A 811 11.07 18.72 26.30
N VAL A 812 11.04 18.36 25.01
CA VAL A 812 12.21 18.24 24.13
C VAL A 812 11.93 19.00 22.83
N LEU A 813 12.89 19.81 22.38
CA LEU A 813 12.94 20.34 21.01
C LEU A 813 13.93 19.52 20.20
N LEU A 814 13.52 19.08 19.02
CA LEU A 814 14.31 18.39 18.01
C LEU A 814 14.29 19.25 16.76
N SER A 815 15.39 19.93 16.44
CA SER A 815 15.31 21.03 15.47
C SER A 815 16.54 21.26 14.60
N TYR A 816 16.31 21.98 13.50
CA TYR A 816 17.32 22.59 12.64
C TYR A 816 17.19 24.13 12.70
N LEU A 817 18.14 24.83 13.33
CA LEU A 817 17.99 26.23 13.76
C LEU A 817 18.78 27.27 12.96
N VAL A 818 19.80 26.86 12.20
CA VAL A 818 20.67 27.76 11.41
C VAL A 818 21.24 28.90 12.27
N THR A 819 21.88 28.54 13.38
CA THR A 819 22.50 29.50 14.32
C THR A 819 23.75 28.89 14.94
N LYS A 820 24.62 29.73 15.50
CA LYS A 820 25.73 29.25 16.35
C LYS A 820 25.30 29.22 17.81
N PRO A 821 25.82 28.28 18.62
CA PRO A 821 25.60 28.28 20.06
C PRO A 821 26.00 29.63 20.67
N LEU A 822 25.24 30.05 21.70
CA LEU A 822 25.47 31.28 22.48
C LEU A 822 25.40 32.60 21.69
N ARG A 823 24.99 32.58 20.41
CA ARG A 823 24.99 33.76 19.55
C ARG A 823 23.63 34.00 18.88
N GLY A 824 23.27 35.28 18.76
CA GLY A 824 22.11 35.70 17.95
C GLY A 824 20.80 35.05 18.40
N ASN A 825 20.12 34.37 17.49
CA ASN A 825 18.80 33.76 17.74
C ASN A 825 18.87 32.56 18.68
N TYR A 826 20.04 31.95 18.89
CA TYR A 826 20.23 30.92 19.92
C TYR A 826 19.68 31.37 21.28
N ASN A 827 19.98 32.61 21.68
CA ASN A 827 19.57 33.19 22.97
C ASN A 827 18.06 33.48 23.06
N ARG A 828 17.27 33.16 22.03
CA ARG A 828 15.80 33.16 22.08
C ARG A 828 15.27 31.75 22.32
N TYR A 829 15.88 30.76 21.66
CA TYR A 829 15.54 29.35 21.85
C TYR A 829 15.96 28.82 23.22
N VAL A 830 17.09 29.29 23.73
CA VAL A 830 17.60 29.02 25.08
C VAL A 830 17.48 30.33 25.87
N SER A 831 16.35 30.49 26.55
CA SER A 831 16.01 31.71 27.28
C SER A 831 14.95 31.46 28.34
N ASP A 832 14.82 32.38 29.31
CA ASP A 832 13.75 32.37 30.32
C ASP A 832 12.34 32.30 29.71
N VAL A 833 12.15 32.87 28.52
CA VAL A 833 10.85 32.85 27.82
C VAL A 833 10.49 31.43 27.38
N SER A 834 11.46 30.70 26.81
CA SER A 834 11.27 29.31 26.39
C SER A 834 11.29 28.32 27.57
N GLY A 835 12.09 28.64 28.59
CA GLY A 835 12.48 27.73 29.67
C GLY A 835 13.32 26.54 29.21
N MET A 836 13.85 26.54 27.98
CA MET A 836 14.60 25.40 27.42
C MET A 836 16.10 25.53 27.69
N HIS A 837 16.74 24.40 27.97
CA HIS A 837 18.19 24.25 28.11
C HIS A 837 18.76 23.51 26.89
N ASP A 838 19.99 23.84 26.51
CA ASP A 838 20.69 23.12 25.44
C ASP A 838 21.23 21.77 25.95
N VAL A 839 21.12 20.74 25.10
CA VAL A 839 21.71 19.43 25.35
C VAL A 839 23.22 19.48 25.54
N ASP A 840 23.95 20.45 24.97
CA ASP A 840 25.36 20.67 25.27
C ASP A 840 25.86 22.06 24.82
N PRO A 841 25.80 23.09 25.68
CA PRO A 841 26.27 24.44 25.34
C PRO A 841 27.75 24.53 24.93
N SER A 842 28.57 23.53 25.27
CA SER A 842 30.00 23.49 24.96
C SER A 842 30.34 22.92 23.58
N ASP A 843 29.36 22.32 22.88
CA ASP A 843 29.46 21.89 21.49
C ASP A 843 29.33 23.10 20.54
N ASP A 844 30.45 23.79 20.31
CA ASP A 844 30.55 25.03 19.53
C ASP A 844 30.62 24.82 18.00
N ASP A 845 30.78 23.57 17.55
CA ASP A 845 30.80 23.14 16.14
C ASP A 845 29.40 22.79 15.60
N ARG A 846 28.34 23.29 16.26
CA ARG A 846 26.96 23.18 15.77
C ARG A 846 26.55 24.39 14.96
N TRP A 847 25.76 24.12 13.93
CA TRP A 847 25.18 25.14 13.05
C TRP A 847 23.72 24.80 12.70
N CYS A 848 23.51 23.56 12.29
CA CYS A 848 22.23 23.06 11.79
C CYS A 848 21.36 22.51 12.92
N GLU A 849 21.70 21.33 13.43
CA GLU A 849 20.85 20.54 14.31
C GLU A 849 21.07 20.84 15.80
N TYR A 850 19.97 20.84 16.55
CA TYR A 850 19.90 21.12 17.98
C TYR A 850 18.86 20.26 18.68
N ILE A 851 19.24 19.77 19.86
CA ILE A 851 18.32 19.20 20.85
C ILE A 851 18.29 20.14 22.05
N LEU A 852 17.11 20.63 22.42
CA LEU A 852 16.89 21.37 23.67
C LEU A 852 15.92 20.61 24.57
N TYR A 853 15.97 20.84 25.87
CA TYR A 853 15.10 20.14 26.82
C TYR A 853 14.74 20.99 28.04
N LYS A 854 13.66 20.61 28.73
CA LYS A 854 13.31 21.11 30.07
C LYS A 854 12.50 20.08 30.85
N GLY A 855 12.57 20.11 32.17
CA GLY A 855 11.85 19.23 33.09
C GLY A 855 12.24 17.76 32.99
N LEU A 856 13.40 17.46 32.38
CA LEU A 856 13.94 16.11 32.13
C LEU A 856 15.39 16.02 32.61
N LYS A 857 15.82 14.84 33.07
CA LYS A 857 17.22 14.61 33.45
C LYS A 857 18.00 14.16 32.21
N ARG A 858 18.76 15.06 31.59
CA ARG A 858 19.74 14.70 30.54
C ARG A 858 20.82 13.79 31.15
N VAL A 859 21.07 12.64 30.51
CA VAL A 859 22.12 11.69 30.96
C VAL A 859 23.18 11.42 29.90
N ALA A 860 22.89 11.60 28.61
CA ALA A 860 23.88 11.43 27.55
C ALA A 860 23.59 12.26 26.30
N TYR A 861 24.64 12.55 25.51
CA TYR A 861 24.58 13.21 24.21
C TYR A 861 25.63 12.64 23.24
N ALA A 862 25.27 12.46 21.96
CA ALA A 862 26.16 11.95 20.93
C ALA A 862 25.87 12.57 19.56
N ARG A 863 26.93 12.73 18.75
CA ARG A 863 26.86 13.07 17.32
C ARG A 863 27.33 11.88 16.49
N VAL A 864 26.48 11.37 15.61
CA VAL A 864 26.74 10.15 14.83
C VAL A 864 26.88 10.48 13.34
N SER A 865 28.00 10.11 12.74
CA SER A 865 28.33 10.50 11.37
C SER A 865 27.28 9.99 10.39
N ARG A 866 26.94 10.83 9.42
CA ARG A 866 25.94 10.55 8.37
C ARG A 866 26.35 9.55 7.29
N SER A 867 27.61 9.11 7.27
CA SER A 867 28.18 8.36 6.14
C SER A 867 27.94 9.15 4.84
N THR A 868 27.36 8.50 3.82
CA THR A 868 26.92 9.12 2.56
C THR A 868 25.41 9.34 2.47
N ILE A 869 24.64 9.16 3.55
CA ILE A 869 23.17 9.17 3.53
C ILE A 869 22.61 10.57 3.25
N THR A 870 23.21 11.59 3.86
CA THR A 870 22.74 12.97 3.81
C THR A 870 23.95 13.90 4.08
N ASP A 871 23.72 15.21 4.17
CA ASP A 871 24.70 16.24 4.46
C ASP A 871 24.79 16.62 5.95
N THR A 872 23.78 16.31 6.77
CA THR A 872 23.80 16.44 8.25
C THR A 872 24.02 15.13 8.99
N GLU A 873 24.78 15.15 10.08
CA GLU A 873 24.87 14.06 11.04
C GLU A 873 23.55 13.79 11.77
N LEU A 874 23.46 12.66 12.47
CA LEU A 874 22.38 12.40 13.42
C LEU A 874 22.84 12.89 14.80
N GLN A 875 22.09 13.80 15.42
CA GLN A 875 22.26 14.15 16.83
C GLN A 875 21.31 13.34 17.71
N VAL A 876 21.81 12.82 18.84
CA VAL A 876 21.04 11.97 19.76
C VAL A 876 21.31 12.33 21.22
N ALA A 877 20.27 12.36 22.04
CA ALA A 877 20.34 12.59 23.47
C ALA A 877 19.51 11.56 24.26
N LYS A 878 19.96 11.22 25.47
CA LYS A 878 19.20 10.37 26.40
C LYS A 878 18.71 11.19 27.59
N PHE A 879 17.45 10.99 27.94
CA PHE A 879 16.77 11.67 29.05
C PHE A 879 16.08 10.66 29.95
N VAL A 880 16.30 10.75 31.26
CA VAL A 880 15.48 10.03 32.25
C VAL A 880 14.23 10.88 32.54
N VAL A 881 13.06 10.24 32.44
CA VAL A 881 11.75 10.87 32.68
C VAL A 881 11.44 10.87 34.17
N PRO A 882 11.33 12.05 34.81
CA PRO A 882 11.04 12.16 36.24
C PRO A 882 9.77 11.43 36.66
N GLY A 883 9.79 10.85 37.87
CA GLY A 883 8.67 10.14 38.48
C GLY A 883 7.53 11.07 38.89
N SER A 884 7.85 12.32 39.24
CA SER A 884 6.87 13.30 39.73
C SER A 884 7.13 14.71 39.20
N ARG A 885 6.17 15.62 39.45
CA ARG A 885 6.31 17.04 39.07
C ARG A 885 7.39 17.73 39.90
N GLU A 886 7.49 17.39 41.18
CA GLU A 886 8.46 17.95 42.12
C GLU A 886 9.89 17.66 41.67
N GLU A 887 10.14 16.44 41.17
CA GLU A 887 11.43 16.07 40.61
C GLU A 887 11.76 16.88 39.34
N SER A 888 10.80 17.07 38.42
CA SER A 888 10.98 17.99 37.27
C SER A 888 11.30 19.42 37.69
N VAL A 889 10.67 19.94 38.74
CA VAL A 889 10.93 21.31 39.25
C VAL A 889 12.32 21.40 39.86
N ALA A 890 12.72 20.42 40.67
CA ALA A 890 14.07 20.36 41.24
C ALA A 890 15.15 20.31 40.14
N LEU A 891 14.87 19.62 39.02
CA LEU A 891 15.78 19.57 37.88
C LEU A 891 15.96 20.93 37.19
N GLU A 892 14.92 21.77 37.17
CA GLU A 892 14.94 23.12 36.59
C GLU A 892 15.58 24.16 37.52
N GLU A 893 15.43 24.01 38.84
CA GLU A 893 16.05 24.90 39.83
C GLU A 893 17.57 24.70 39.96
N ALA A 894 18.10 23.58 39.44
CA ALA A 894 19.53 23.29 39.47
C ALA A 894 20.35 24.30 38.66
N GLY A 895 21.48 24.72 39.23
CA GLY A 895 22.42 25.63 38.58
C GLY A 895 23.08 25.01 37.33
N GLU A 896 23.66 25.86 36.48
CA GLU A 896 24.30 25.42 35.22
C GLU A 896 25.45 24.42 35.47
N GLU A 897 26.30 24.67 36.48
CA GLU A 897 27.43 23.79 36.82
C GLU A 897 26.98 22.37 37.21
N GLU A 898 25.85 22.24 37.92
CA GLU A 898 25.32 20.94 38.32
C GLU A 898 24.68 20.23 37.12
N ARG A 899 23.90 20.98 36.31
CA ARG A 899 23.25 20.44 35.12
C ARG A 899 24.26 19.95 34.09
N ASP A 900 25.35 20.68 33.89
CA ASP A 900 26.40 20.43 32.89
C ASP A 900 27.62 19.64 33.39
N ARG A 901 27.51 19.08 34.60
CA ARG A 901 28.54 18.19 35.15
C ARG A 901 28.69 16.92 34.30
N ARG A 902 29.88 16.75 33.71
CA ARG A 902 30.25 15.53 32.97
C ARG A 902 30.75 14.43 33.91
N VAL A 903 30.47 13.19 33.52
CA VAL A 903 30.96 11.96 34.17
C VAL A 903 31.52 11.00 33.13
N ASP A 904 32.34 10.04 33.57
CA ASP A 904 32.88 9.02 32.67
C ASP A 904 31.81 7.96 32.37
N GLU A 905 31.93 7.29 31.21
CA GLU A 905 30.97 6.26 30.79
C GLU A 905 30.85 5.10 31.80
N GLY A 906 31.95 4.80 32.51
CA GLY A 906 31.98 3.78 33.55
C GLY A 906 31.10 4.10 34.76
N ASP A 907 30.81 5.38 34.99
CA ASP A 907 30.08 5.87 36.16
C ASP A 907 28.56 5.89 35.95
N VAL A 908 28.08 5.72 34.70
CA VAL A 908 26.65 5.66 34.39
C VAL A 908 26.15 4.21 34.23
N PRO A 909 24.87 3.93 34.57
CA PRO A 909 24.23 2.64 34.34
C PRO A 909 24.31 2.19 32.87
N GLU A 910 24.29 0.87 32.64
CA GLU A 910 24.47 0.30 31.30
C GLU A 910 23.40 0.78 30.30
N GLY A 911 22.12 0.86 30.71
CA GLY A 911 21.04 1.36 29.84
C GLY A 911 21.18 2.83 29.44
N TRP A 912 21.95 3.62 30.21
CA TRP A 912 22.24 5.02 29.89
C TRP A 912 23.32 5.16 28.83
N ARG A 913 24.13 4.11 28.61
CA ARG A 913 25.22 4.12 27.64
C ARG A 913 24.69 4.08 26.22
N PHE A 914 25.41 4.70 25.29
CA PHE A 914 25.11 4.54 23.88
C PHE A 914 25.76 3.27 23.30
N PRO A 915 25.24 2.72 22.19
CA PRO A 915 25.73 1.48 21.61
C PRO A 915 27.22 1.51 21.26
N ALA A 916 28.00 0.58 21.82
CA ALA A 916 29.44 0.48 21.55
C ALA A 916 29.78 0.24 20.06
N LEU A 917 28.80 -0.19 19.26
CA LEU A 917 28.91 -0.44 17.82
C LEU A 917 29.46 0.75 17.01
N PHE A 918 29.22 1.98 17.45
CA PHE A 918 29.63 3.20 16.73
C PHE A 918 30.97 3.79 17.21
N LYS A 919 31.66 3.14 18.15
CA LYS A 919 33.00 3.56 18.59
C LYS A 919 34.06 3.22 17.53
N GLY A 920 35.16 3.99 17.52
CA GLY A 920 36.27 3.78 16.58
C GLY A 920 35.85 3.98 15.12
N GLU A 921 36.09 2.97 14.28
CA GLU A 921 35.69 3.02 12.85
C GLU A 921 34.16 2.92 12.64
N GLY A 922 33.44 2.47 13.68
CA GLY A 922 31.98 2.31 13.67
C GLY A 922 31.48 1.25 12.68
N VAL A 923 30.26 1.43 12.17
CA VAL A 923 29.56 0.47 11.30
C VAL A 923 29.01 1.15 10.05
N ARG A 924 29.31 0.60 8.86
CA ARG A 924 28.83 1.11 7.55
C ARG A 924 29.07 2.62 7.33
N GLY A 925 30.17 3.16 7.89
CA GLY A 925 30.54 4.57 7.82
C GLY A 925 29.85 5.48 8.85
N HIS A 926 29.04 4.91 9.74
CA HIS A 926 28.47 5.59 10.90
C HIS A 926 29.36 5.34 12.12
N ARG A 927 29.80 6.42 12.77
CA ARG A 927 30.60 6.38 14.00
C ARG A 927 30.29 7.61 14.86
N TYR A 928 30.63 7.57 16.13
CA TYR A 928 30.72 8.80 16.93
C TYR A 928 31.75 9.72 16.30
N HIS A 929 31.36 10.97 16.08
CA HIS A 929 32.22 11.96 15.44
C HIS A 929 32.09 13.31 16.16
N VAL A 930 33.00 14.24 15.86
CA VAL A 930 33.24 15.50 16.59
C VAL A 930 33.89 15.27 17.95
N PHE A 931 33.42 14.30 18.75
CA PHE A 931 33.98 13.98 20.06
C PHE A 931 34.65 12.61 20.14
N ASP A 932 34.59 11.80 19.08
CA ASP A 932 35.01 10.38 19.00
C ASP A 932 34.35 9.42 20.01
N GLU A 933 33.65 9.95 21.02
CA GLU A 933 32.86 9.22 22.02
C GLU A 933 31.61 10.02 22.45
N PRO A 934 30.59 9.35 23.02
CA PRO A 934 29.45 10.04 23.63
C PRO A 934 29.84 10.80 24.91
N ARG A 935 29.09 11.87 25.21
CA ARG A 935 29.23 12.63 26.46
C ARG A 935 28.16 12.19 27.45
N TYR A 936 28.55 11.96 28.70
CA TYR A 936 27.66 11.53 29.78
C TYR A 936 27.59 12.57 30.90
N TYR A 937 26.43 12.63 31.56
CA TYR A 937 26.13 13.61 32.60
C TYR A 937 25.45 12.93 33.77
N ASP A 938 25.91 13.22 34.98
CA ASP A 938 25.21 12.86 36.20
C ASP A 938 25.38 13.96 37.26
N ARG A 939 24.27 14.27 37.92
CA ARG A 939 24.18 15.38 38.87
C ARG A 939 24.69 15.00 40.26
N GLY A 940 24.98 13.72 40.52
CA GLY A 940 25.52 13.28 41.82
C GLY A 940 24.54 13.53 42.98
N VAL A 941 23.25 13.30 42.78
CA VAL A 941 22.27 13.31 43.88
C VAL A 941 22.57 12.09 44.74
N GLY A 942 22.99 12.34 45.98
CA GLY A 942 23.46 11.34 46.92
C GLY A 942 22.52 10.14 47.06
N GLY A 943 23.13 8.97 47.22
CA GLY A 943 22.44 7.73 47.53
C GLY A 943 21.47 7.91 48.68
N GLY A 944 20.18 7.83 48.37
CA GLY A 944 19.15 7.59 49.36
C GLY A 944 19.29 6.14 49.83
N GLN A 945 19.93 6.00 51.00
CA GLN A 945 19.79 4.90 51.95
C GLN A 945 19.87 3.48 51.37
N GLU A 946 21.08 2.91 51.44
CA GLU A 946 21.23 1.50 51.80
C GLU A 946 20.44 1.27 53.10
N GLU A 947 19.25 0.66 53.01
CA GLU A 947 18.68 -0.05 54.15
C GLU A 947 19.53 -1.30 54.35
N GLU A 948 20.40 -1.26 55.35
CA GLU A 948 21.01 -2.43 55.97
C GLU A 948 19.90 -3.39 56.42
N GLU A 949 19.67 -4.47 55.67
CA GLU A 949 19.03 -5.67 56.22
C GLU A 949 20.02 -6.35 57.18
N GLU A 950 20.01 -5.89 58.43
CA GLU A 950 20.51 -6.68 59.55
C GLU A 950 19.62 -7.91 59.73
N GLY A 951 20.24 -9.08 59.65
CA GLY A 951 19.58 -10.35 59.85
C GLY A 951 18.95 -10.50 61.23
N LEU A 952 17.72 -10.98 61.25
CA LEU A 952 17.13 -11.61 62.42
C LEU A 952 16.55 -12.97 62.05
N ASN A 953 17.01 -13.95 62.82
CA ASN A 953 16.80 -15.38 62.68
C ASN A 953 15.33 -15.82 62.81
N GLU A 954 15.09 -16.96 62.16
CA GLU A 954 14.07 -17.98 62.42
C GLU A 954 13.39 -17.93 63.81
N VAL A 955 12.05 -17.87 63.80
CA VAL A 955 11.20 -18.67 64.68
C VAL A 955 9.95 -19.09 63.88
N GLY A 956 9.70 -20.39 63.80
CA GLY A 956 8.58 -20.96 63.06
C GLY A 956 7.23 -20.94 63.77
N VAL A 957 6.26 -21.56 63.09
CA VAL A 957 5.18 -22.46 63.56
C VAL A 957 3.92 -22.25 62.70
N ASP A 958 3.60 -23.30 61.95
CA ASP A 958 2.29 -23.94 61.69
C ASP A 958 1.00 -23.10 61.55
N ASP A 959 0.26 -23.32 60.44
CA ASP A 959 -0.85 -24.29 60.36
C ASP A 959 -2.13 -23.83 59.59
N PHE A 960 -2.75 -24.83 58.95
CA PHE A 960 -4.13 -24.99 58.48
C PHE A 960 -4.82 -24.00 57.49
N THR A 961 -4.99 -24.54 56.28
CA THR A 961 -6.20 -24.66 55.43
C THR A 961 -7.57 -24.09 55.86
N ASN A 962 -8.38 -23.86 54.81
CA ASN A 962 -9.85 -23.70 54.70
C ASN A 962 -10.28 -22.25 54.50
N GLY A 963 -11.11 -21.88 53.52
CA GLY A 963 -11.94 -22.63 52.60
C GLY A 963 -13.14 -21.76 52.20
N VAL A 964 -13.78 -22.10 51.07
CA VAL A 964 -15.22 -21.85 50.76
C VAL A 964 -15.56 -20.38 50.43
N VAL A 965 -15.73 -20.03 49.15
CA VAL A 965 -16.97 -20.09 48.33
C VAL A 965 -18.11 -19.19 48.85
N GLU A 966 -18.54 -18.28 47.99
CA GLU A 966 -19.90 -17.72 47.75
C GLU A 966 -19.71 -16.27 47.25
N GLY A 967 -20.24 -15.79 46.13
CA GLY A 967 -21.49 -16.13 45.47
C GLY A 967 -22.38 -14.87 45.45
N LYS A 968 -23.04 -14.61 44.31
CA LYS A 968 -23.98 -13.51 43.97
C LYS A 968 -23.28 -12.32 43.29
N GLY A 969 -23.47 -12.08 41.99
CA GLY A 969 -24.75 -11.77 41.32
C GLY A 969 -24.75 -10.26 41.07
N ILE A 970 -25.03 -9.67 39.90
CA ILE A 970 -26.28 -9.73 39.13
C ILE A 970 -26.26 -8.48 38.18
N TRP A 971 -26.84 -8.57 36.97
CA TRP A 971 -27.04 -7.53 35.92
C TRP A 971 -25.76 -7.01 35.23
N GLY A 972 -25.57 -7.03 33.90
CA GLY A 972 -26.50 -6.71 32.82
C GLY A 972 -26.25 -5.28 32.33
N ILE A 973 -26.35 -5.05 31.00
CA ILE A 973 -26.85 -3.81 30.36
C ILE A 973 -25.79 -2.78 29.84
N TRP A 974 -25.51 -2.93 28.52
CA TRP A 974 -25.07 -2.00 27.44
C TRP A 974 -23.63 -1.46 27.30
N GLY A 975 -23.05 -1.76 26.11
CA GLY A 975 -22.68 -0.77 25.08
C GLY A 975 -21.34 -0.05 25.24
N TRP A 976 -20.35 -0.36 24.40
CA TRP A 976 -19.99 0.35 23.15
C TRP A 976 -18.95 -0.46 22.39
#